data_AF-A0AAD5KKX1-F1
#
_entry.id   AF-A0AAD5KKX1-F1
#
_cell.length_a   1.000
_cell.length_b   1.000
_cell.length_c   1.000
_cell.angle_alpha   90.00
_cell.angle_beta   90.00
_cell.angle_gamma   90.00
#
_symmetry.space_group_name_H-M   'P 1'
#
loop_
_entity.id
_entity.type
_entity.pdbx_description
1 polymer ?
#
loop_
_entity_poly.entity_id
_entity_poly.type
_entity_poly.pdbx_seq_one_letter_code
_entity_poly.pdbx_strand_id
1 'polypeptide(L)'
;MEWREVAIISLWLIACAYSFPSGSDPLENGLETEARVFLEEYDRRSSEKCFKQASANWNYATDIREETEKIKLQESLEYAKFQKEIWNNITTQFKIRDNFKDPALVRTFKKIAIIGTSASALPEERLKEFQQLKSTMAKIYSTTKTCAYEDATKCDLSLDPDLTEIMKVSRDEQQLRHVWKEWHDKVGGPIRQYYKPYVGFSNEIAKSNNFSDAGAFWLREYESETIKEDIEQLWQTLKPFYQQMHAYVRAKLRDTYGGQITEDGLIPAHLLGNMWAQSWENIYSLVVPFPEKASIDVTDQMKQQGYTPLKMFQISDEFFTSLGLIPMPPEFWKESLLEKPKDREVVCHASAWDFCNRKDFRIKQCTVVTTEDLITVHHEMGHVQYYLQYKDQPMIFRRGANPGFHEAVGDTLALSVITPKHLKEIGLLDSSTPIDDYETSINFLLSMALEKIAFLPFGYLIDKYRWDIFDGTVDSVEPSNYNAHWWKLRREYQGLKPPVERSEENFDAGAKYHVPADVEYLRYFVSKVIQFQFHRSLCLEAGQYDPEDPRKPLHNCDIYRSKAAGSKLAAGLAMGSSRPWPEVMKVMTGQDKMDASAIREYFKPLEDWLILQNAKLAQTPGWQKSKNDLESDARSYLEQVDQLSSQKCYELFVAEWAYATDINDENEKTKLSFSLDIAKLSKEIWQNVTTTFPLWREFKDPDLVRKFKTITILGSAALPDDQYKKYAQLETDMTKHYSTTKVCSFKNKKTCNLSLEPDLIKIMRESRDEEELRHVWTEWHDKSGGPIKQTYKQFVEISNQAAKLNNFKDTGALWLDGYESETFKDDVEELWQTLKPLYQQMHAYVRAKLRNVYGDQFSDDGLIPAHLLGICQY
;
A
#
# COMPACT_ATOMS: atom_id res chain seq x y z
N MET A 1 -52.28 64.89 42.45
CA MET A 1 -53.62 65.19 41.88
C MET A 1 -53.57 64.72 40.44
N GLU A 2 -54.04 63.50 40.18
CA GLU A 2 -55.37 63.19 39.60
C GLU A 2 -55.18 62.89 38.08
N TRP A 3 -55.14 61.61 37.72
CA TRP A 3 -56.23 60.79 37.12
C TRP A 3 -56.18 60.81 35.57
N ARG A 4 -55.80 59.68 34.93
CA ARG A 4 -56.63 58.72 34.14
C ARG A 4 -56.80 59.12 32.66
N GLU A 5 -56.26 58.30 31.74
CA GLU A 5 -56.96 57.31 30.87
C GLU A 5 -57.88 57.93 29.80
N VAL A 6 -58.08 57.46 28.56
CA VAL A 6 -57.51 56.49 27.58
C VAL A 6 -58.39 56.71 26.32
N ALA A 7 -57.85 56.72 25.09
CA ALA A 7 -58.50 56.34 23.80
C ALA A 7 -57.50 56.54 22.63
N ILE A 8 -56.88 55.50 22.06
CA ILE A 8 -57.28 54.63 20.92
C ILE A 8 -57.15 55.28 19.51
N ILE A 9 -56.12 54.79 18.77
CA ILE A 9 -55.98 54.54 17.30
C ILE A 9 -55.95 55.79 16.38
N SER A 10 -54.87 56.12 15.64
CA SER A 10 -54.45 55.48 14.36
C SER A 10 -53.11 56.05 13.83
N LEU A 11 -52.19 55.16 13.46
CA LEU A 11 -51.17 55.19 12.38
C LEU A 11 -50.74 56.54 11.75
N TRP A 12 -49.44 56.89 11.91
CA TRP A 12 -48.59 57.40 10.82
C TRP A 12 -47.15 56.87 10.99
N LEU A 13 -46.59 56.43 9.87
CA LEU A 13 -45.25 55.89 9.64
C LEU A 13 -44.12 56.84 10.09
N ILE A 14 -43.13 56.31 10.82
CA ILE A 14 -41.71 56.66 10.61
C ILE A 14 -40.89 55.38 10.65
N ALA A 15 -40.28 55.07 9.51
CA ALA A 15 -39.32 54.01 9.32
C ALA A 15 -37.91 54.45 9.79
N CYS A 16 -37.18 53.45 10.28
CA CYS A 16 -35.71 53.31 10.23
C CYS A 16 -34.85 54.28 11.05
N ALA A 17 -34.40 53.79 12.21
CA ALA A 17 -32.96 53.54 12.46
C ALA A 17 -32.78 52.82 13.82
N TYR A 18 -33.09 51.52 13.86
CA TYR A 18 -32.50 50.60 14.84
C TYR A 18 -32.04 49.36 14.09
N SER A 19 -30.73 49.30 13.88
CA SER A 19 -30.04 48.10 13.45
C SER A 19 -30.10 47.08 14.58
N PHE A 20 -31.08 46.18 14.53
CA PHE A 20 -31.06 44.96 15.33
C PHE A 20 -29.99 44.01 14.76
N PRO A 21 -29.26 43.26 15.60
CA PRO A 21 -28.48 42.13 15.13
C PRO A 21 -29.46 41.16 14.46
N SER A 22 -29.13 40.70 13.26
CA SER A 22 -29.85 39.65 12.56
C SER A 22 -29.95 38.43 13.49
N GLY A 23 -31.14 38.20 14.02
CA GLY A 23 -31.45 37.01 14.81
C GLY A 23 -31.28 35.77 13.94
N SER A 24 -30.51 34.81 14.46
CA SER A 24 -30.52 33.43 13.97
C SER A 24 -31.92 32.84 14.10
N ASP A 25 -32.30 32.04 13.12
CA ASP A 25 -33.59 31.36 12.97
C ASP A 25 -33.97 30.56 14.25
N PRO A 26 -35.18 30.74 14.84
CA PRO A 26 -35.65 29.96 15.99
C PRO A 26 -35.65 28.44 15.76
N LEU A 27 -35.67 27.98 14.52
CA LEU A 27 -35.61 26.56 14.13
C LEU A 27 -34.23 25.92 14.40
N GLU A 28 -33.12 26.66 14.30
CA GLU A 28 -31.76 26.12 14.50
C GLU A 28 -31.49 25.74 15.97
N ASN A 29 -31.99 26.52 16.93
CA ASN A 29 -31.76 26.28 18.36
C ASN A 29 -32.59 25.11 18.91
N GLY A 30 -33.74 24.81 18.28
CA GLY A 30 -34.59 23.66 18.64
C GLY A 30 -33.95 22.32 18.25
N LEU A 31 -33.40 22.22 17.04
CA LEU A 31 -32.83 20.97 16.53
C LEU A 31 -31.58 20.53 17.29
N GLU A 32 -30.71 21.46 17.71
CA GLU A 32 -29.57 21.12 18.59
C GLU A 32 -30.02 20.63 19.96
N THR A 33 -31.14 21.14 20.48
CA THR A 33 -31.70 20.68 21.76
C THR A 33 -32.22 19.25 21.61
N GLU A 34 -32.98 18.96 20.54
CA GLU A 34 -33.42 17.60 20.20
C GLU A 34 -32.24 16.65 19.98
N ALA A 35 -31.18 17.14 19.33
CA ALA A 35 -29.96 16.39 19.08
C ALA A 35 -29.27 15.96 20.39
N ARG A 36 -29.23 16.83 21.41
CA ARG A 36 -28.67 16.48 22.73
C ARG A 36 -29.47 15.39 23.42
N VAL A 37 -30.80 15.50 23.43
CA VAL A 37 -31.69 14.47 24.02
C VAL A 37 -31.52 13.13 23.30
N PHE A 38 -31.43 13.15 21.97
CA PHE A 38 -31.15 11.95 21.18
C PHE A 38 -29.80 11.32 21.55
N LEU A 39 -28.75 12.14 21.72
CA LEU A 39 -27.42 11.67 22.04
C LEU A 39 -27.30 11.10 23.46
N GLU A 40 -28.05 11.62 24.43
CA GLU A 40 -28.11 11.06 25.78
C GLU A 40 -28.71 9.64 25.76
N GLU A 41 -29.80 9.44 25.02
CA GLU A 41 -30.41 8.12 24.88
C GLU A 41 -29.54 7.17 24.05
N TYR A 42 -28.88 7.69 23.00
CA TYR A 42 -27.89 6.94 22.24
C TYR A 42 -26.74 6.47 23.13
N ASP A 43 -26.19 7.34 23.99
CA ASP A 43 -25.08 7.02 24.89
C ASP A 43 -25.43 5.82 25.80
N ARG A 44 -26.60 5.91 26.44
CA ARG A 44 -27.14 4.86 27.32
C ARG A 44 -27.34 3.54 26.57
N ARG A 45 -28.08 3.56 25.46
CA ARG A 45 -28.38 2.34 24.67
C ARG A 45 -27.13 1.74 24.04
N SER A 46 -26.19 2.57 23.58
CA SER A 46 -24.93 2.15 22.99
C SER A 46 -24.05 1.45 24.02
N SER A 47 -23.94 2.00 25.23
CA SER A 47 -23.25 1.38 26.36
C SER A 47 -23.85 0.00 26.70
N GLU A 48 -25.18 -0.12 26.79
CA GLU A 48 -25.87 -1.40 27.08
C GLU A 48 -25.65 -2.45 25.99
N LYS A 49 -25.76 -2.05 24.72
CA LYS A 49 -25.57 -2.95 23.57
C LYS A 49 -24.10 -3.37 23.42
N CYS A 50 -23.17 -2.46 23.64
CA CYS A 50 -21.74 -2.72 23.64
C CYS A 50 -21.34 -3.68 24.76
N PHE A 51 -21.87 -3.50 25.98
CA PHE A 51 -21.62 -4.41 27.11
C PHE A 51 -22.00 -5.86 26.76
N LYS A 52 -23.20 -6.08 26.20
CA LYS A 52 -23.64 -7.43 25.79
C LYS A 52 -22.71 -8.05 24.76
N GLN A 53 -22.32 -7.27 23.75
CA GLN A 53 -21.41 -7.74 22.71
C GLN A 53 -20.00 -8.03 23.27
N ALA A 54 -19.46 -7.13 24.08
CA ALA A 54 -18.16 -7.29 24.73
C ALA A 54 -18.12 -8.53 25.64
N SER A 55 -19.18 -8.76 26.43
CA SER A 55 -19.33 -9.97 27.25
C SER A 55 -19.37 -11.24 26.42
N ALA A 56 -20.12 -11.27 25.32
CA ALA A 56 -20.17 -12.43 24.44
C ALA A 56 -18.81 -12.72 23.77
N ASN A 57 -18.12 -11.67 23.32
CA ASN A 57 -16.78 -11.76 22.76
C ASN A 57 -15.77 -12.28 23.79
N TRP A 58 -15.81 -11.75 25.01
CA TRP A 58 -14.94 -12.18 26.11
C TRP A 58 -15.15 -13.65 26.46
N ASN A 59 -16.40 -14.09 26.57
CA ASN A 59 -16.73 -15.48 26.89
C ASN A 59 -16.18 -16.44 25.83
N TYR A 60 -16.31 -16.11 24.54
CA TYR A 60 -15.69 -16.90 23.48
C TYR A 60 -14.16 -16.88 23.56
N ALA A 61 -13.55 -15.71 23.76
CA ALA A 61 -12.10 -15.57 23.80
C ALA A 61 -11.44 -16.29 24.98
N THR A 62 -12.18 -16.48 26.07
CA THR A 62 -11.72 -17.16 27.29
C THR A 62 -12.26 -18.60 27.42
N ASP A 63 -13.07 -19.06 26.47
CA ASP A 63 -13.64 -20.41 26.45
C ASP A 63 -14.13 -20.74 25.03
N ILE A 64 -13.23 -21.28 24.20
CA ILE A 64 -13.51 -21.50 22.77
C ILE A 64 -14.37 -22.76 22.58
N ARG A 65 -15.68 -22.58 22.42
CA ARG A 65 -16.66 -23.65 22.10
C ARG A 65 -17.68 -23.21 21.06
N GLU A 66 -18.28 -24.16 20.35
CA GLU A 66 -19.32 -23.88 19.34
C GLU A 66 -20.50 -23.07 19.92
N GLU A 67 -20.91 -23.36 21.16
CA GLU A 67 -21.96 -22.61 21.85
C GLU A 67 -21.59 -21.13 22.05
N THR A 68 -20.37 -20.86 22.54
CA THR A 68 -19.88 -19.49 22.75
C THR A 68 -19.68 -18.74 21.43
N GLU A 69 -19.29 -19.44 20.36
CA GLU A 69 -19.17 -18.85 19.02
C GLU A 69 -20.53 -18.39 18.49
N LYS A 70 -21.56 -19.22 18.67
CA LYS A 70 -22.93 -18.91 18.27
C LYS A 70 -23.48 -17.69 19.02
N ILE A 71 -23.25 -17.61 20.33
CA ILE A 71 -23.68 -16.46 21.16
C ILE A 71 -22.95 -15.19 20.72
N LYS A 72 -21.63 -15.28 20.52
CA LYS A 72 -20.80 -14.18 20.00
C LYS A 72 -21.33 -13.63 18.67
N LEU A 73 -21.65 -14.52 17.74
CA LEU A 73 -22.20 -14.15 16.43
C LEU A 73 -23.57 -13.47 16.58
N GLN A 74 -24.45 -14.05 17.39
CA GLN A 74 -25.79 -13.50 17.64
C GLN A 74 -25.74 -12.09 18.23
N GLU A 75 -24.95 -11.86 19.28
CA GLU A 75 -24.83 -10.54 19.90
C GLU A 75 -24.15 -9.52 18.98
N SER A 76 -23.22 -9.97 18.12
CA SER A 76 -22.63 -9.11 17.09
C SER A 76 -23.64 -8.66 16.04
N LEU A 77 -24.56 -9.54 15.62
CA LEU A 77 -25.65 -9.19 14.70
C LEU A 77 -26.66 -8.24 15.37
N GLU A 78 -26.99 -8.44 16.65
CA GLU A 78 -27.87 -7.53 17.40
C GLU A 78 -27.26 -6.14 17.59
N TYR A 79 -25.95 -6.06 17.81
CA TYR A 79 -25.23 -4.79 17.85
C TYR A 79 -25.25 -4.09 16.49
N ALA A 80 -25.03 -4.83 15.40
CA ALA A 80 -25.10 -4.30 14.04
C ALA A 80 -26.50 -3.75 13.67
N LYS A 81 -27.57 -4.41 14.12
CA LYS A 81 -28.95 -3.91 13.95
C LYS A 81 -29.18 -2.60 14.69
N PHE A 82 -28.68 -2.48 15.92
CA PHE A 82 -28.76 -1.23 16.69
C PHE A 82 -28.01 -0.09 15.99
N GLN A 83 -26.79 -0.32 15.50
CA GLN A 83 -26.04 0.70 14.76
C GLN A 83 -26.79 1.18 13.51
N LYS A 84 -27.46 0.27 12.80
CA LYS A 84 -28.32 0.60 11.65
C LYS A 84 -29.53 1.45 12.02
N GLU A 85 -30.20 1.15 13.12
CA GLU A 85 -31.30 1.95 13.65
C GLU A 85 -30.85 3.38 13.94
N ILE A 86 -29.72 3.53 14.64
CA ILE A 86 -29.16 4.84 14.98
C ILE A 86 -28.75 5.61 13.72
N TRP A 87 -28.07 4.96 12.78
CA TRP A 87 -27.67 5.59 11.52
C TRP A 87 -28.89 6.09 10.72
N ASN A 88 -29.97 5.31 10.63
CA ASN A 88 -31.21 5.72 9.99
C ASN A 88 -31.82 6.96 10.68
N ASN A 89 -31.89 6.96 12.01
CA ASN A 89 -32.41 8.10 12.76
C ASN A 89 -31.59 9.37 12.50
N ILE A 90 -30.25 9.26 12.52
CA ILE A 90 -29.35 10.39 12.25
C ILE A 90 -29.50 10.93 10.84
N THR A 91 -29.49 10.06 9.83
CA THR A 91 -29.55 10.47 8.43
C THR A 91 -30.91 10.99 7.99
N THR A 92 -31.99 10.60 8.69
CA THR A 92 -33.35 11.06 8.39
C THR A 92 -33.77 12.29 9.18
N GLN A 93 -33.51 12.33 10.49
CA GLN A 93 -33.98 13.37 11.41
C GLN A 93 -32.98 14.54 11.53
N PHE A 94 -31.67 14.27 11.46
CA PHE A 94 -30.61 15.27 11.64
C PHE A 94 -29.85 15.54 10.34
N LYS A 95 -30.57 15.86 9.25
CA LYS A 95 -29.97 16.08 7.92
C LYS A 95 -29.00 17.25 7.86
N ILE A 96 -29.29 18.33 8.58
CA ILE A 96 -28.48 19.56 8.63
C ILE A 96 -27.47 19.56 9.79
N ARG A 97 -27.13 18.40 10.35
CA ARG A 97 -26.20 18.25 11.49
C ARG A 97 -24.82 18.87 11.28
N ASP A 98 -24.39 19.01 10.03
CA ASP A 98 -23.12 19.65 9.69
C ASP A 98 -23.15 21.18 9.89
N ASN A 99 -24.35 21.78 10.01
CA ASN A 99 -24.55 23.21 10.28
C ASN A 99 -24.73 23.53 11.78
N PHE A 100 -24.65 22.53 12.67
CA PHE A 100 -24.69 22.79 14.11
C PHE A 100 -23.55 23.73 14.52
N LYS A 101 -23.86 24.66 15.43
CA LYS A 101 -22.95 25.66 16.00
C LYS A 101 -22.05 25.05 17.06
N ASP A 102 -22.52 24.04 17.80
CA ASP A 102 -21.71 23.31 18.77
C ASP A 102 -20.76 22.33 18.06
N PRO A 103 -19.43 22.57 18.09
CA PRO A 103 -18.46 21.69 17.43
C PRO A 103 -18.44 20.27 18.00
N ALA A 104 -18.79 20.10 19.28
CA ALA A 104 -18.87 18.78 19.90
C ALA A 104 -20.04 17.98 19.33
N LEU A 105 -21.20 18.62 19.10
CA LEU A 105 -22.32 17.99 18.40
C LEU A 105 -21.92 17.61 16.98
N VAL A 106 -21.33 18.53 16.20
CA VAL A 106 -20.86 18.24 14.83
C VAL A 106 -19.94 17.03 14.81
N ARG A 107 -18.94 16.97 15.70
CA ARG A 107 -18.00 15.84 15.77
C ARG A 107 -18.69 14.53 16.14
N THR A 108 -19.56 14.54 17.16
CA THR A 108 -20.30 13.35 17.58
C THR A 108 -21.14 12.82 16.43
N PHE A 109 -21.92 13.67 15.78
CA PHE A 109 -22.76 13.29 14.66
C PHE A 109 -21.95 12.80 13.45
N LYS A 110 -20.81 13.43 13.13
CA LYS A 110 -19.90 12.95 12.09
C LYS A 110 -19.38 11.53 12.38
N LYS A 111 -18.99 11.24 13.64
CA LYS A 111 -18.50 9.91 14.02
C LYS A 111 -19.59 8.84 14.02
N ILE A 112 -20.83 9.16 14.42
CA ILE A 112 -21.94 8.18 14.40
C ILE A 112 -22.52 7.99 12.99
N ALA A 113 -22.46 9.01 12.12
CA ALA A 113 -22.96 8.93 10.74
C ALA A 113 -22.15 7.97 9.85
N ILE A 114 -20.97 7.52 10.29
CA ILE A 114 -20.21 6.44 9.66
C ILE A 114 -20.79 5.13 10.17
N ILE A 115 -21.49 4.40 9.31
CA ILE A 115 -22.22 3.21 9.74
C ILE A 115 -21.30 2.03 10.09
N GLY A 116 -20.08 2.01 9.57
CA GLY A 116 -19.13 0.94 9.87
C GLY A 116 -19.28 -0.27 8.93
N THR A 117 -18.82 -1.43 9.39
CA THR A 117 -18.97 -2.75 8.75
C THR A 117 -20.34 -3.39 8.98
N SER A 118 -21.31 -2.61 9.46
CA SER A 118 -22.60 -3.05 10.00
C SER A 118 -23.68 -3.20 8.93
N ALA A 119 -24.87 -3.69 9.34
CA ALA A 119 -25.96 -4.19 8.49
C ALA A 119 -26.64 -3.18 7.51
N SER A 120 -26.15 -1.96 7.32
CA SER A 120 -26.54 -1.14 6.14
C SER A 120 -25.43 -0.92 5.14
N ALA A 121 -24.18 -1.27 5.44
CA ALA A 121 -23.15 -1.37 4.43
C ALA A 121 -23.37 -2.61 3.53
N LEU A 122 -23.98 -3.66 4.08
CA LEU A 122 -24.35 -4.90 3.39
C LEU A 122 -25.75 -5.37 3.82
N PRO A 123 -26.55 -5.99 2.92
CA PRO A 123 -27.71 -6.80 3.30
C PRO A 123 -27.37 -7.90 4.31
N GLU A 124 -28.34 -8.37 5.11
CA GLU A 124 -28.09 -9.32 6.22
C GLU A 124 -27.37 -10.60 5.77
N GLU A 125 -27.79 -11.21 4.65
CA GLU A 125 -27.14 -12.42 4.13
C GLU A 125 -25.70 -12.16 3.68
N ARG A 126 -25.43 -11.03 3.01
CA ARG A 126 -24.07 -10.62 2.63
C ARG A 126 -23.20 -10.32 3.86
N LEU A 127 -23.78 -9.75 4.92
CA LEU A 127 -23.06 -9.53 6.18
C LEU A 127 -22.67 -10.86 6.85
N LYS A 128 -23.57 -11.86 6.84
CA LYS A 128 -23.26 -13.21 7.34
C LYS A 128 -22.11 -13.84 6.54
N GLU A 129 -22.12 -13.72 5.21
CA GLU A 129 -21.03 -14.19 4.35
C GLU A 129 -19.70 -13.52 4.71
N PHE A 130 -19.68 -12.18 4.86
CA PHE A 130 -18.48 -11.44 5.26
C PHE A 130 -17.94 -11.88 6.63
N GLN A 131 -18.82 -12.04 7.63
CA GLN A 131 -18.43 -12.50 8.96
C GLN A 131 -17.93 -13.95 8.93
N GLN A 132 -18.54 -14.82 8.12
CA GLN A 132 -18.11 -16.20 7.95
C GLN A 132 -16.73 -16.28 7.27
N LEU A 133 -16.44 -15.45 6.27
CA LEU A 133 -15.12 -15.37 5.64
C LEU A 133 -14.04 -15.00 6.67
N LYS A 134 -14.27 -13.94 7.46
CA LYS A 134 -13.35 -13.53 8.53
C LYS A 134 -13.12 -14.63 9.55
N SER A 135 -14.21 -15.26 10.03
CA SER A 135 -14.12 -16.37 11.00
C SER A 135 -13.34 -17.55 10.42
N THR A 136 -13.58 -17.90 9.16
CA THR A 136 -12.91 -19.01 8.48
C THR A 136 -11.41 -18.76 8.34
N MET A 137 -11.00 -17.58 7.86
CA MET A 137 -9.58 -17.23 7.74
C MET A 137 -8.87 -17.20 9.11
N ALA A 138 -9.49 -16.61 10.13
CA ALA A 138 -8.96 -16.59 11.49
C ALA A 138 -8.87 -18.01 12.10
N LYS A 139 -9.88 -18.86 11.85
CA LYS A 139 -9.89 -20.26 12.29
C LYS A 139 -8.73 -21.03 11.69
N ILE A 140 -8.53 -20.96 10.37
CA ILE A 140 -7.39 -21.59 9.68
C ILE A 140 -6.08 -21.20 10.36
N TYR A 141 -5.87 -19.91 10.62
CA TYR A 141 -4.67 -19.44 11.32
C TYR A 141 -4.53 -20.07 12.71
N SER A 142 -5.59 -20.06 13.52
CA SER A 142 -5.54 -20.49 14.93
C SER A 142 -5.46 -22.01 15.13
N THR A 143 -5.99 -22.81 14.22
CA THR A 143 -6.11 -24.28 14.41
C THR A 143 -5.12 -25.09 13.58
N THR A 144 -4.40 -24.46 12.64
CA THR A 144 -3.43 -25.18 11.79
C THR A 144 -2.31 -25.78 12.63
N LYS A 145 -1.97 -27.03 12.29
CA LYS A 145 -0.83 -27.77 12.84
C LYS A 145 0.17 -28.10 11.73
N THR A 146 1.45 -28.17 12.08
CA THR A 146 2.53 -28.48 11.14
C THR A 146 3.32 -29.71 11.60
N CYS A 147 4.08 -30.30 10.68
CA CYS A 147 4.92 -31.46 10.99
C CYS A 147 6.32 -31.05 11.47
N ALA A 148 6.86 -31.78 12.44
CA ALA A 148 8.20 -31.56 12.98
C ALA A 148 9.28 -31.81 11.92
N TYR A 149 10.39 -31.07 12.01
CA TYR A 149 11.53 -31.23 11.11
C TYR A 149 12.21 -32.60 11.26
N GLU A 150 12.39 -33.06 12.50
CA GLU A 150 13.11 -34.30 12.83
C GLU A 150 12.25 -35.55 12.63
N ASP A 151 10.92 -35.42 12.65
CA ASP A 151 9.96 -36.51 12.53
C ASP A 151 8.71 -36.05 11.76
N ALA A 152 8.65 -36.43 10.50
CA ALA A 152 7.53 -36.11 9.61
C ALA A 152 6.20 -36.77 10.03
N THR A 153 6.20 -37.71 10.99
CA THR A 153 4.97 -38.31 11.54
C THR A 153 4.38 -37.50 12.68
N LYS A 154 5.17 -36.62 13.31
CA LYS A 154 4.72 -35.72 14.38
C LYS A 154 4.15 -34.43 13.80
N CYS A 155 2.83 -34.41 13.56
CA CYS A 155 2.12 -33.30 12.91
C CYS A 155 1.12 -32.57 13.82
N ASP A 156 1.46 -32.42 15.09
CA ASP A 156 0.65 -31.79 16.13
C ASP A 156 1.18 -30.44 16.63
N LEU A 157 2.23 -29.90 15.98
CA LEU A 157 2.88 -28.65 16.38
C LEU A 157 2.02 -27.43 16.02
N SER A 158 1.73 -26.60 17.01
CA SER A 158 1.03 -25.31 16.89
C SER A 158 2.02 -24.16 16.71
N LEU A 159 1.54 -23.03 16.16
CA LEU A 159 2.33 -21.79 16.16
C LEU A 159 2.82 -21.41 17.56
N ASP A 160 1.92 -21.43 18.55
CA ASP A 160 2.19 -21.09 19.95
C ASP A 160 1.79 -22.30 20.83
N PRO A 161 2.71 -22.87 21.62
CA PRO A 161 4.10 -22.43 21.82
C PRO A 161 5.11 -23.01 20.83
N ASP A 162 4.78 -24.10 20.12
CA ASP A 162 5.80 -25.00 19.54
C ASP A 162 6.70 -24.31 18.49
N LEU A 163 6.10 -23.75 17.43
CA LEU A 163 6.89 -23.13 16.35
C LEU A 163 7.52 -21.81 16.79
N THR A 164 6.85 -21.06 17.66
CA THR A 164 7.38 -19.81 18.23
C THR A 164 8.64 -20.07 19.06
N GLU A 165 8.63 -21.12 19.88
CA GLU A 165 9.80 -21.55 20.66
C GLU A 165 10.94 -22.00 19.76
N ILE A 166 10.65 -22.78 18.70
CA ILE A 166 11.67 -23.20 17.73
C ILE A 166 12.29 -21.98 17.04
N MET A 167 11.47 -21.04 16.54
CA MET A 167 11.97 -19.83 15.89
C MET A 167 12.79 -18.96 16.85
N LYS A 168 12.43 -18.93 18.14
CA LYS A 168 13.13 -18.15 19.18
C LYS A 168 14.49 -18.75 19.53
N VAL A 169 14.55 -20.06 19.77
CA VAL A 169 15.72 -20.73 20.36
C VAL A 169 16.63 -21.40 19.33
N SER A 170 16.07 -21.99 18.28
CA SER A 170 16.86 -22.75 17.32
C SER A 170 17.86 -21.85 16.61
N ARG A 171 19.03 -22.43 16.33
CA ARG A 171 20.07 -21.84 15.49
C ARG A 171 20.42 -22.77 14.32
N ASP A 172 19.67 -23.85 14.12
CA ASP A 172 19.80 -24.72 12.96
C ASP A 172 19.03 -24.10 11.78
N GLU A 173 19.79 -23.71 10.75
CA GLU A 173 19.22 -23.07 9.59
C GLU A 173 18.19 -23.93 8.83
N GLN A 174 18.41 -25.24 8.76
CA GLN A 174 17.51 -26.15 8.05
C GLN A 174 16.20 -26.33 8.81
N GLN A 175 16.29 -26.44 10.14
CA GLN A 175 15.11 -26.51 11.00
C GLN A 175 14.28 -25.21 10.91
N LEU A 176 14.93 -24.05 10.99
CA LEU A 176 14.28 -22.75 10.84
C LEU A 176 13.63 -22.60 9.45
N ARG A 177 14.31 -23.04 8.39
CA ARG A 177 13.81 -23.01 7.01
C ARG A 177 12.58 -23.89 6.86
N HIS A 178 12.61 -25.10 7.42
CA HIS A 178 11.49 -26.04 7.42
C HIS A 178 10.27 -25.47 8.14
N VAL A 179 10.47 -24.98 9.38
CA VAL A 179 9.39 -24.41 10.20
C VAL A 179 8.76 -23.19 9.53
N TRP A 180 9.59 -22.29 8.97
CA TRP A 180 9.10 -21.14 8.23
C TRP A 180 8.25 -21.57 7.04
N LYS A 181 8.75 -22.51 6.23
CA LYS A 181 8.06 -22.98 5.02
C LYS A 181 6.75 -23.69 5.36
N GLU A 182 6.75 -24.62 6.31
CA GLU A 182 5.57 -25.36 6.73
C GLU A 182 4.46 -24.43 7.21
N TRP A 183 4.79 -23.43 8.03
CA TRP A 183 3.80 -22.46 8.51
C TRP A 183 3.18 -21.66 7.36
N HIS A 184 4.02 -21.11 6.48
CA HIS A 184 3.55 -20.28 5.37
C HIS A 184 2.73 -21.09 4.35
N ASP A 185 3.10 -22.33 4.08
CA ASP A 185 2.37 -23.19 3.14
C ASP A 185 1.05 -23.69 3.71
N LYS A 186 1.02 -24.11 4.98
CA LYS A 186 -0.18 -24.68 5.62
C LYS A 186 -1.21 -23.63 6.03
N VAL A 187 -0.79 -22.37 6.20
CA VAL A 187 -1.69 -21.26 6.59
C VAL A 187 -1.99 -20.34 5.42
N GLY A 188 -0.95 -19.81 4.78
CA GLY A 188 -1.09 -18.84 3.69
C GLY A 188 -1.85 -19.40 2.49
N GLY A 189 -1.41 -20.56 1.98
CA GLY A 189 -2.01 -21.23 0.83
C GLY A 189 -3.53 -21.41 0.96
N PRO A 190 -4.03 -22.07 2.02
CA PRO A 190 -5.47 -22.24 2.23
C PRO A 190 -6.28 -20.95 2.39
N ILE A 191 -5.69 -19.89 2.96
CA ILE A 191 -6.36 -18.58 3.15
C ILE A 191 -6.55 -17.85 1.82
N ARG A 192 -5.68 -18.06 0.82
CA ARG A 192 -5.69 -17.35 -0.47
C ARG A 192 -7.07 -17.29 -1.11
N GLN A 193 -7.79 -18.41 -1.15
CA GLN A 193 -9.12 -18.52 -1.78
C GLN A 193 -10.20 -17.66 -1.11
N TYR A 194 -10.04 -17.34 0.19
CA TYR A 194 -11.00 -16.55 0.96
C TYR A 194 -10.66 -15.06 0.98
N TYR A 195 -9.38 -14.72 0.79
CA TYR A 195 -8.90 -13.35 0.89
C TYR A 195 -9.43 -12.45 -0.24
N LYS A 196 -9.51 -12.97 -1.47
CA LYS A 196 -10.06 -12.22 -2.61
C LYS A 196 -11.54 -11.86 -2.45
N PRO A 197 -12.44 -12.79 -2.08
CA PRO A 197 -13.81 -12.45 -1.68
C PRO A 197 -13.87 -11.42 -0.55
N TYR A 198 -13.02 -11.57 0.48
CA TYR A 198 -12.92 -10.63 1.60
C TYR A 198 -12.57 -9.20 1.15
N VAL A 199 -11.62 -9.04 0.23
CA VAL A 199 -11.26 -7.74 -0.37
C VAL A 199 -12.46 -7.12 -1.07
N GLY A 200 -13.21 -7.93 -1.85
CA GLY A 200 -14.43 -7.50 -2.52
C GLY A 200 -15.47 -6.95 -1.54
N PHE A 201 -15.78 -7.70 -0.47
CA PHE A 201 -16.70 -7.24 0.58
C PHE A 201 -16.19 -5.98 1.30
N SER A 202 -14.90 -5.90 1.58
CA SER A 202 -14.30 -4.76 2.28
C SER A 202 -14.46 -3.47 1.46
N ASN A 203 -14.22 -3.55 0.14
CA ASN A 203 -14.42 -2.43 -0.77
C ASN A 203 -15.90 -2.07 -0.98
N GLU A 204 -16.81 -3.06 -1.01
CA GLU A 204 -18.25 -2.80 -1.03
C GLU A 204 -18.69 -2.04 0.23
N ILE A 205 -18.23 -2.46 1.41
CA ILE A 205 -18.52 -1.78 2.68
C ILE A 205 -17.99 -0.35 2.66
N ALA A 206 -16.77 -0.13 2.18
CA ALA A 206 -16.17 1.20 2.10
C ALA A 206 -16.97 2.13 1.18
N LYS A 207 -17.38 1.65 0.01
CA LYS A 207 -18.20 2.41 -0.95
C LYS A 207 -19.57 2.76 -0.39
N SER A 208 -20.20 1.85 0.35
CA SER A 208 -21.45 2.10 1.08
C SER A 208 -21.31 3.18 2.18
N ASN A 209 -20.08 3.43 2.65
CA ASN A 209 -19.74 4.50 3.59
C ASN A 209 -19.18 5.77 2.89
N ASN A 210 -19.28 5.88 1.56
CA ASN A 210 -18.74 6.97 0.74
C ASN A 210 -17.19 7.11 0.78
N PHE A 211 -16.48 5.99 0.89
CA PHE A 211 -15.02 5.94 0.69
C PHE A 211 -14.68 5.24 -0.64
N SER A 212 -13.53 5.57 -1.22
CA SER A 212 -13.06 4.97 -2.48
C SER A 212 -12.86 3.45 -2.36
N ASP A 213 -12.26 3.03 -1.25
CA ASP A 213 -11.80 1.68 -0.97
C ASP A 213 -11.64 1.45 0.54
N ALA A 214 -11.40 0.20 0.94
CA ALA A 214 -11.25 -0.18 2.34
C ALA A 214 -10.02 0.44 3.02
N GLY A 215 -8.96 0.75 2.26
CA GLY A 215 -7.79 1.46 2.77
C GLY A 215 -8.13 2.89 3.20
N ALA A 216 -8.80 3.65 2.32
CA ALA A 216 -9.32 4.98 2.65
C ALA A 216 -10.30 4.94 3.84
N PHE A 217 -11.13 3.89 3.91
CA PHE A 217 -12.03 3.68 5.03
C PHE A 217 -11.28 3.52 6.36
N TRP A 218 -10.19 2.75 6.43
CA TRP A 218 -9.38 2.63 7.65
C TRP A 218 -8.64 3.93 7.99
N LEU A 219 -8.03 4.56 6.99
CA LEU A 219 -7.20 5.74 7.17
C LEU A 219 -7.96 6.96 7.73
N ARG A 220 -9.31 6.97 7.63
CA ARG A 220 -10.16 8.01 8.23
C ARG A 220 -9.92 8.22 9.73
N GLU A 221 -9.53 7.17 10.46
CA GLU A 221 -9.34 7.25 11.92
C GLU A 221 -8.13 8.12 12.30
N TYR A 222 -7.27 8.44 11.32
CA TYR A 222 -6.15 9.38 11.46
C TYR A 222 -6.53 10.83 11.08
N GLU A 223 -7.77 11.10 10.64
CA GLU A 223 -8.29 12.45 10.40
C GLU A 223 -7.32 13.36 9.60
N SER A 224 -6.59 12.79 8.63
CA SER A 224 -5.59 13.48 7.80
C SER A 224 -5.73 13.06 6.34
N GLU A 225 -5.73 14.04 5.44
CA GLU A 225 -5.77 13.83 3.98
C GLU A 225 -4.42 13.33 3.43
N THR A 226 -3.32 13.58 4.15
CA THR A 226 -1.93 13.27 3.73
C THR A 226 -1.30 12.13 4.51
N ILE A 227 -2.11 11.31 5.19
CA ILE A 227 -1.58 10.30 6.12
C ILE A 227 -0.66 9.27 5.46
N LYS A 228 -0.90 8.90 4.18
CA LYS A 228 -0.01 7.97 3.46
C LYS A 228 1.38 8.60 3.27
N GLU A 229 1.42 9.86 2.85
CA GLU A 229 2.63 10.65 2.64
C GLU A 229 3.36 10.93 3.97
N ASP A 230 2.63 11.26 5.03
CA ASP A 230 3.18 11.52 6.36
C ASP A 230 3.91 10.27 6.89
N ILE A 231 3.32 9.08 6.73
CA ILE A 231 3.91 7.81 7.16
C ILE A 231 5.13 7.44 6.32
N GLU A 232 5.08 7.63 5.00
CA GLU A 232 6.24 7.44 4.13
C GLU A 232 7.39 8.38 4.55
N GLN A 233 7.10 9.65 4.84
CA GLN A 233 8.11 10.61 5.28
C GLN A 233 8.73 10.25 6.64
N LEU A 234 7.93 9.76 7.60
CA LEU A 234 8.43 9.23 8.86
C LEU A 234 9.37 8.05 8.62
N TRP A 235 8.98 7.11 7.74
CA TRP A 235 9.84 5.98 7.38
C TRP A 235 11.14 6.44 6.71
N GLN A 236 11.10 7.35 5.75
CA GLN A 236 12.30 7.86 5.08
C GLN A 236 13.27 8.53 6.06
N THR A 237 12.75 9.16 7.12
CA THR A 237 13.57 9.73 8.20
C THR A 237 14.27 8.66 9.04
N LEU A 238 13.63 7.51 9.24
CA LEU A 238 14.13 6.39 10.05
C LEU A 238 15.00 5.41 9.27
N LYS A 239 14.77 5.29 7.96
CA LYS A 239 15.41 4.35 7.05
C LYS A 239 16.94 4.34 7.13
N PRO A 240 17.66 5.48 7.19
CA PRO A 240 19.12 5.47 7.30
C PRO A 240 19.63 4.74 8.54
N PHE A 241 18.99 4.93 9.70
CA PHE A 241 19.37 4.21 10.93
C PHE A 241 19.02 2.72 10.85
N TYR A 242 17.83 2.38 10.34
CA TYR A 242 17.48 0.98 10.08
C TYR A 242 18.51 0.30 9.18
N GLN A 243 18.98 0.96 8.11
CA GLN A 243 19.99 0.42 7.21
C GLN A 243 21.35 0.19 7.88
N GLN A 244 21.74 1.01 8.86
CA GLN A 244 22.93 0.78 9.68
C GLN A 244 22.75 -0.47 10.56
N MET A 245 21.61 -0.57 11.25
CA MET A 245 21.30 -1.72 12.09
C MET A 245 21.23 -3.02 11.26
N HIS A 246 20.54 -2.98 10.12
CA HIS A 246 20.43 -4.10 9.19
C HIS A 246 21.80 -4.58 8.70
N ALA A 247 22.69 -3.67 8.29
CA ALA A 247 24.04 -4.04 7.84
C ALA A 247 24.88 -4.69 8.95
N TYR A 248 24.77 -4.20 10.18
CA TYR A 248 25.44 -4.80 11.34
C TYR A 248 24.91 -6.19 11.65
N VAL A 249 23.58 -6.34 11.73
CA VAL A 249 22.91 -7.64 11.96
C VAL A 249 23.27 -8.63 10.85
N ARG A 250 23.25 -8.21 9.59
CA ARG A 250 23.64 -9.03 8.44
C ARG A 250 25.07 -9.56 8.57
N ALA A 251 26.02 -8.71 9.00
CA ALA A 251 27.40 -9.12 9.20
C ALA A 251 27.54 -10.16 10.32
N LYS A 252 26.88 -9.93 11.45
CA LYS A 252 26.88 -10.88 12.58
C LYS A 252 26.19 -12.20 12.26
N LEU A 253 25.09 -12.17 11.51
CA LEU A 253 24.46 -13.39 11.00
C LEU A 253 25.37 -14.11 10.01
N ARG A 254 26.20 -13.42 9.23
CA ARG A 254 27.18 -14.04 8.33
C ARG A 254 28.27 -14.78 9.11
N ASP A 255 28.66 -14.31 10.31
CA ASP A 255 29.58 -15.03 11.19
C ASP A 255 29.01 -16.39 11.66
N THR A 256 27.67 -16.50 11.74
CA THR A 256 26.97 -17.73 12.19
C THR A 256 26.54 -18.62 11.02
N TYR A 257 26.00 -18.04 9.95
CA TYR A 257 25.29 -18.72 8.86
C TYR A 257 25.97 -18.64 7.49
N GLY A 258 27.08 -17.90 7.38
CA GLY A 258 27.97 -17.82 6.21
C GLY A 258 27.28 -17.87 4.85
N GLY A 259 27.24 -19.07 4.26
CA GLY A 259 26.76 -19.33 2.91
C GLY A 259 25.29 -19.01 2.62
N GLN A 260 24.49 -18.68 3.64
CA GLN A 260 23.08 -18.31 3.47
C GLN A 260 22.87 -16.81 3.22
N ILE A 261 23.86 -15.98 3.58
CA ILE A 261 23.82 -14.52 3.38
C ILE A 261 24.56 -14.18 2.09
N THR A 262 23.82 -13.93 1.02
CA THR A 262 24.33 -13.65 -0.33
C THR A 262 24.85 -12.22 -0.51
N GLU A 263 25.45 -11.95 -1.68
CA GLU A 263 26.02 -10.64 -2.05
C GLU A 263 24.97 -9.54 -2.30
N ASP A 264 23.71 -9.91 -2.52
CA ASP A 264 22.56 -8.98 -2.65
C ASP A 264 22.36 -8.12 -1.39
N GLY A 265 22.89 -8.58 -0.26
CA GLY A 265 22.73 -7.93 1.02
C GLY A 265 21.36 -8.17 1.66
N LEU A 266 20.49 -9.02 1.12
CA LEU A 266 19.21 -9.36 1.75
C LEU A 266 19.42 -10.41 2.86
N ILE A 267 18.68 -10.28 3.97
CA ILE A 267 18.70 -11.29 5.03
C ILE A 267 17.53 -12.27 4.80
N PRO A 268 17.77 -13.59 4.78
CA PRO A 268 16.69 -14.58 4.79
C PRO A 268 15.82 -14.44 6.04
N ALA A 269 14.51 -14.28 5.86
CA ALA A 269 13.59 -13.91 6.95
C ALA A 269 13.53 -14.92 8.11
N HIS A 270 13.79 -16.21 7.85
CA HIS A 270 13.74 -17.27 8.86
C HIS A 270 14.88 -17.22 9.89
N LEU A 271 15.94 -16.44 9.64
CA LEU A 271 17.11 -16.34 10.51
C LEU A 271 16.97 -15.30 11.62
N LEU A 272 15.85 -14.60 11.70
CA LEU A 272 15.67 -13.40 12.54
C LEU A 272 14.92 -13.67 13.84
N GLY A 273 14.86 -14.93 14.28
CA GLY A 273 14.33 -15.29 15.61
C GLY A 273 12.80 -15.17 15.75
N ASN A 274 12.08 -14.97 14.65
CA ASN A 274 10.64 -14.74 14.63
C ASN A 274 10.04 -15.25 13.30
N MET A 275 8.84 -15.84 13.35
CA MET A 275 8.14 -16.42 12.18
C MET A 275 8.00 -15.44 11.00
N TRP A 276 7.85 -14.14 11.27
CA TRP A 276 7.64 -13.10 10.26
C TRP A 276 8.82 -12.13 10.14
N ALA A 277 9.87 -12.31 10.94
CA ALA A 277 10.95 -11.33 11.11
C ALA A 277 10.43 -9.91 11.46
N GLN A 278 9.35 -9.83 12.24
CA GLN A 278 8.79 -8.55 12.67
C GLN A 278 9.56 -7.92 13.83
N SER A 279 10.19 -8.75 14.66
CA SER A 279 11.04 -8.40 15.79
C SER A 279 12.27 -9.28 15.69
N TRP A 280 13.44 -8.72 16.01
CA TRP A 280 14.74 -9.40 15.94
C TRP A 280 15.36 -9.59 17.33
N GLU A 281 14.60 -9.36 18.40
CA GLU A 281 15.09 -9.47 19.78
C GLU A 281 15.63 -10.87 20.12
N ASN A 282 15.01 -11.92 19.57
CA ASN A 282 15.36 -13.31 19.84
C ASN A 282 16.73 -13.73 19.28
N ILE A 283 17.34 -12.92 18.41
CA ILE A 283 18.73 -13.11 17.94
C ILE A 283 19.73 -12.22 18.66
N TYR A 284 19.34 -11.51 19.73
CA TYR A 284 20.23 -10.62 20.47
C TYR A 284 21.55 -11.28 20.88
N SER A 285 21.52 -12.54 21.31
CA SER A 285 22.73 -13.30 21.68
C SER A 285 23.73 -13.49 20.54
N LEU A 286 23.30 -13.42 19.27
CA LEU A 286 24.18 -13.51 18.10
C LEU A 286 24.80 -12.17 17.72
N VAL A 287 24.17 -11.06 18.12
CA VAL A 287 24.51 -9.72 17.63
C VAL A 287 24.95 -8.76 18.73
N VAL A 288 24.93 -9.19 20.00
CA VAL A 288 25.33 -8.38 21.15
C VAL A 288 26.75 -7.80 20.97
N PRO A 289 26.93 -6.48 21.10
CA PRO A 289 28.21 -5.80 20.95
C PRO A 289 29.25 -6.20 21.98
N PHE A 290 28.84 -6.26 23.25
CA PHE A 290 29.72 -6.47 24.40
C PHE A 290 29.17 -7.62 25.27
N PRO A 291 29.42 -8.90 24.90
CA PRO A 291 28.82 -10.05 25.58
C PRO A 291 29.25 -10.22 27.04
N GLU A 292 30.38 -9.63 27.44
CA GLU A 292 30.91 -9.69 28.81
C GLU A 292 30.20 -8.74 29.79
N LYS A 293 29.26 -7.90 29.30
CA LYS A 293 28.49 -6.96 30.12
C LYS A 293 27.16 -7.56 30.57
N ALA A 294 26.66 -7.07 31.70
CA ALA A 294 25.42 -7.54 32.28
C ALA A 294 24.24 -7.39 31.31
N SER A 295 23.41 -8.43 31.21
CA SER A 295 22.17 -8.42 30.43
C SER A 295 21.09 -7.64 31.18
N ILE A 296 20.19 -7.01 30.42
CA ILE A 296 18.96 -6.38 30.94
C ILE A 296 17.82 -7.38 31.10
N ASP A 297 18.03 -8.65 30.69
CA ASP A 297 17.06 -9.72 30.92
C ASP A 297 17.04 -10.11 32.40
N VAL A 298 15.95 -9.74 33.08
CA VAL A 298 15.70 -9.99 34.51
C VAL A 298 14.87 -11.25 34.75
N THR A 299 14.65 -12.09 33.73
CA THR A 299 13.82 -13.30 33.82
C THR A 299 14.25 -14.22 34.96
N ASP A 300 15.56 -14.51 35.05
CA ASP A 300 16.08 -15.39 36.09
C ASP A 300 15.98 -14.75 37.48
N GLN A 301 16.18 -13.43 37.56
CA GLN A 301 16.07 -12.70 38.82
C GLN A 301 14.62 -12.68 39.34
N MET A 302 13.63 -12.48 38.46
CA MET A 302 12.21 -12.57 38.79
C MET A 302 11.85 -13.97 39.29
N LYS A 303 12.31 -15.02 38.61
CA LYS A 303 12.10 -16.42 39.03
C LYS A 303 12.73 -16.70 40.40
N GLN A 304 13.96 -16.26 40.63
CA GLN A 304 14.65 -16.42 41.92
C GLN A 304 13.93 -15.69 43.06
N GLN A 305 13.34 -14.53 42.78
CA GLN A 305 12.55 -13.76 43.76
C GLN A 305 11.11 -14.27 43.92
N GLY A 306 10.71 -15.33 43.22
CA GLY A 306 9.37 -15.93 43.34
C GLY A 306 8.26 -15.07 42.74
N TYR A 307 8.54 -14.34 41.65
CA TYR A 307 7.52 -13.60 40.93
C TYR A 307 6.43 -14.53 40.39
N THR A 308 5.20 -14.03 40.38
CA THR A 308 4.04 -14.66 39.75
C THR A 308 3.44 -13.69 38.73
N PRO A 309 2.63 -14.17 37.77
CA PRO A 309 1.84 -13.31 36.90
C PRO A 309 1.09 -12.21 37.66
N LEU A 310 0.36 -12.57 38.73
CA LEU A 310 -0.33 -11.59 39.57
C LEU A 310 0.63 -10.51 40.13
N LYS A 311 1.82 -10.90 40.59
CA LYS A 311 2.82 -9.96 41.11
C LYS A 311 3.32 -9.00 40.02
N MET A 312 3.49 -9.46 38.78
CA MET A 312 3.87 -8.62 37.64
C MET A 312 2.82 -7.54 37.37
N PHE A 313 1.52 -7.91 37.36
CA PHE A 313 0.43 -6.95 37.22
C PHE A 313 0.35 -5.97 38.39
N GLN A 314 0.59 -6.42 39.63
CA GLN A 314 0.60 -5.53 40.80
C GLN A 314 1.75 -4.51 40.76
N ILE A 315 2.93 -4.90 40.27
CA ILE A 315 4.05 -3.97 40.06
C ILE A 315 3.68 -2.95 38.99
N SER A 316 3.01 -3.39 37.92
CA SER A 316 2.52 -2.47 36.89
C SER A 316 1.50 -1.47 37.46
N ASP A 317 0.49 -1.92 38.21
CA ASP A 317 -0.48 -1.04 38.87
C ASP A 317 0.20 -0.04 39.83
N GLU A 318 1.24 -0.50 40.56
CA GLU A 318 2.05 0.37 41.40
C GLU A 318 2.80 1.44 40.59
N PHE A 319 3.35 1.08 39.42
CA PHE A 319 3.96 2.05 38.51
C PHE A 319 2.96 3.13 38.11
N PHE A 320 1.76 2.77 37.64
CA PHE A 320 0.72 3.72 37.25
C PHE A 320 0.28 4.62 38.42
N THR A 321 0.01 4.02 39.57
CA THR A 321 -0.43 4.76 40.77
C THR A 321 0.66 5.67 41.33
N SER A 322 1.94 5.32 41.16
CA SER A 322 3.08 6.19 41.52
C SER A 322 3.08 7.52 40.75
N LEU A 323 2.60 7.50 39.51
CA LEU A 323 2.41 8.68 38.66
C LEU A 323 1.17 9.50 39.06
N GLY A 324 0.38 9.03 40.02
CA GLY A 324 -0.90 9.64 40.40
C GLY A 324 -2.05 9.28 39.45
N LEU A 325 -1.92 8.20 38.68
CA LEU A 325 -2.99 7.69 37.81
C LEU A 325 -3.99 6.83 38.61
N ILE A 326 -5.08 6.44 37.94
CA ILE A 326 -6.19 5.73 38.56
C ILE A 326 -5.78 4.28 38.85
N PRO A 327 -5.88 3.78 40.11
CA PRO A 327 -5.58 2.37 40.42
C PRO A 327 -6.54 1.42 39.70
N MET A 328 -6.08 0.21 39.39
CA MET A 328 -6.95 -0.81 38.79
C MET A 328 -8.17 -1.12 39.70
N PRO A 329 -9.39 -1.17 39.14
CA PRO A 329 -10.60 -1.39 39.92
C PRO A 329 -10.68 -2.84 40.47
N PRO A 330 -11.44 -3.11 41.53
CA PRO A 330 -11.60 -4.46 42.08
C PRO A 330 -12.09 -5.49 41.06
N GLU A 331 -12.97 -5.09 40.14
CA GLU A 331 -13.50 -5.91 39.05
C GLU A 331 -12.38 -6.41 38.12
N PHE A 332 -11.37 -5.57 37.84
CA PHE A 332 -10.23 -5.95 36.99
C PHE A 332 -9.50 -7.18 37.57
N TRP A 333 -9.17 -7.15 38.85
CA TRP A 333 -8.45 -8.24 39.52
C TRP A 333 -9.27 -9.51 39.63
N LYS A 334 -10.59 -9.37 39.79
CA LYS A 334 -11.51 -10.49 39.96
C LYS A 334 -11.82 -11.21 38.65
N GLU A 335 -11.92 -10.46 37.56
CA GLU A 335 -12.52 -10.96 36.32
C GLU A 335 -11.50 -11.15 35.18
N SER A 336 -10.27 -10.64 35.30
CA SER A 336 -9.22 -10.80 34.30
C SER A 336 -8.65 -12.22 34.26
N LEU A 337 -8.18 -12.63 33.08
CA LEU A 337 -7.45 -13.88 32.87
C LEU A 337 -5.96 -13.54 32.75
N LEU A 338 -5.25 -13.64 33.86
CA LEU A 338 -3.82 -13.28 33.95
C LEU A 338 -2.89 -14.49 33.76
N GLU A 339 -3.43 -15.70 33.75
CA GLU A 339 -2.70 -16.96 33.58
C GLU A 339 -3.49 -17.91 32.68
N LYS A 340 -2.79 -18.78 31.94
CA LYS A 340 -3.44 -19.78 31.08
C LYS A 340 -4.21 -20.81 31.92
N PRO A 341 -5.52 -20.99 31.71
CA PRO A 341 -6.28 -22.04 32.39
C PRO A 341 -5.87 -23.43 31.88
N LYS A 342 -5.99 -24.44 32.74
CA LYS A 342 -5.62 -25.83 32.42
C LYS A 342 -6.79 -26.66 31.88
N ASP A 343 -8.01 -26.17 32.06
CA ASP A 343 -9.26 -26.89 31.85
C ASP A 343 -10.01 -26.49 30.57
N ARG A 344 -9.55 -25.46 29.85
CA ARG A 344 -10.19 -24.95 28.63
C ARG A 344 -9.21 -24.28 27.68
N GLU A 345 -9.60 -24.26 26.41
CA GLU A 345 -8.87 -23.54 25.35
C GLU A 345 -9.25 -22.06 25.32
N VAL A 346 -8.23 -21.20 25.16
CA VAL A 346 -8.37 -19.74 25.16
C VAL A 346 -7.51 -19.12 24.08
N VAL A 347 -7.90 -17.92 23.64
CA VAL A 347 -7.02 -17.10 22.78
C VAL A 347 -5.90 -16.54 23.66
N CYS A 348 -4.67 -17.04 23.54
CA CYS A 348 -3.57 -16.62 24.43
C CYS A 348 -2.93 -15.27 24.08
N HIS A 349 -3.10 -14.78 22.85
CA HIS A 349 -2.59 -13.46 22.47
C HIS A 349 -3.12 -12.38 23.42
N ALA A 350 -2.21 -11.58 24.00
CA ALA A 350 -2.54 -10.56 24.99
C ALA A 350 -3.57 -9.55 24.44
N SER A 351 -4.45 -9.07 25.32
CA SER A 351 -5.47 -8.08 24.96
C SER A 351 -6.11 -7.46 26.20
N ALA A 352 -6.38 -6.16 26.14
CA ALA A 352 -7.18 -5.40 27.09
C ALA A 352 -8.60 -5.16 26.57
N TRP A 353 -9.57 -5.10 27.48
CA TRP A 353 -11.00 -5.04 27.16
C TRP A 353 -11.72 -3.98 28.00
N ASP A 354 -12.45 -3.08 27.33
CA ASP A 354 -13.45 -2.19 27.93
C ASP A 354 -14.84 -2.79 27.68
N PHE A 355 -15.59 -3.07 28.75
CA PHE A 355 -16.95 -3.61 28.67
C PHE A 355 -18.01 -2.52 28.52
N CYS A 356 -17.59 -1.28 28.22
CA CYS A 356 -18.44 -0.17 27.84
C CYS A 356 -19.38 0.34 28.94
N ASN A 357 -19.25 -0.16 30.18
CA ASN A 357 -20.14 0.11 31.31
C ASN A 357 -19.53 1.04 32.39
N ARG A 358 -18.36 1.62 32.12
CA ARG A 358 -17.58 2.50 33.03
C ARG A 358 -16.99 1.81 34.28
N LYS A 359 -17.14 0.50 34.42
CA LYS A 359 -16.79 -0.25 35.64
C LYS A 359 -15.88 -1.44 35.37
N ASP A 360 -16.19 -2.19 34.33
CA ASP A 360 -15.59 -3.48 34.03
C ASP A 360 -14.55 -3.32 32.92
N PHE A 361 -13.30 -3.53 33.30
CA PHE A 361 -12.13 -3.47 32.43
C PHE A 361 -11.28 -4.69 32.76
N ARG A 362 -10.80 -5.41 31.74
CA ARG A 362 -10.11 -6.69 31.93
C ARG A 362 -8.91 -6.84 31.02
N ILE A 363 -7.98 -7.70 31.43
CA ILE A 363 -6.90 -8.20 30.57
C ILE A 363 -7.03 -9.71 30.42
N LYS A 364 -6.75 -10.21 29.22
CA LYS A 364 -6.60 -11.63 28.90
C LYS A 364 -5.21 -11.87 28.34
N GLN A 365 -4.31 -12.39 29.17
CA GLN A 365 -2.92 -12.72 28.83
C GLN A 365 -2.53 -14.06 29.47
N CYS A 366 -1.94 -14.96 28.66
CA CYS A 366 -1.37 -16.21 29.14
C CYS A 366 0.04 -15.99 29.73
N THR A 367 0.13 -15.20 30.80
CA THR A 367 1.39 -14.64 31.29
C THR A 367 2.35 -15.70 31.81
N VAL A 368 3.61 -15.58 31.43
CA VAL A 368 4.75 -16.33 31.97
C VAL A 368 5.76 -15.39 32.62
N VAL A 369 6.55 -15.90 33.57
CA VAL A 369 7.51 -15.07 34.31
C VAL A 369 8.78 -14.87 33.47
N THR A 370 8.75 -13.85 32.61
CA THR A 370 9.85 -13.42 31.74
C THR A 370 9.91 -11.89 31.65
N THR A 371 11.06 -11.36 31.22
CA THR A 371 11.22 -9.92 30.93
C THR A 371 10.28 -9.45 29.81
N GLU A 372 10.08 -10.28 28.78
CA GLU A 372 9.17 -10.03 27.65
C GLU A 372 7.72 -9.85 28.13
N ASP A 373 7.25 -10.73 29.01
CA ASP A 373 5.90 -10.64 29.56
C ASP A 373 5.78 -9.50 30.57
N LEU A 374 6.85 -9.13 31.29
CA LEU A 374 6.84 -7.94 32.14
C LEU A 374 6.58 -6.67 31.32
N ILE A 375 7.19 -6.55 30.15
CA ILE A 375 6.94 -5.47 29.18
C ILE A 375 5.49 -5.52 28.70
N THR A 376 5.03 -6.70 28.29
CA THR A 376 3.67 -6.91 27.79
C THR A 376 2.61 -6.56 28.83
N VAL A 377 2.83 -6.92 30.11
CA VAL A 377 1.95 -6.54 31.22
C VAL A 377 1.80 -5.02 31.31
N HIS A 378 2.89 -4.26 31.21
CA HIS A 378 2.84 -2.79 31.21
C HIS A 378 2.16 -2.22 29.97
N HIS A 379 2.36 -2.86 28.81
CA HIS A 379 1.68 -2.49 27.58
C HIS A 379 0.15 -2.60 27.73
N GLU A 380 -0.35 -3.77 28.13
CA GLU A 380 -1.78 -4.04 28.29
C GLU A 380 -2.41 -3.22 29.40
N MET A 381 -1.70 -3.03 30.53
CA MET A 381 -2.15 -2.16 31.61
C MET A 381 -2.24 -0.70 31.17
N GLY A 382 -1.41 -0.27 30.21
CA GLY A 382 -1.51 1.04 29.58
C GLY A 382 -2.82 1.24 28.81
N HIS A 383 -3.32 0.20 28.13
CA HIS A 383 -4.65 0.24 27.53
C HIS A 383 -5.75 0.40 28.57
N VAL A 384 -5.71 -0.39 29.65
CA VAL A 384 -6.68 -0.29 30.75
C VAL A 384 -6.62 1.09 31.40
N GLN A 385 -5.42 1.64 31.57
CA GLN A 385 -5.27 3.00 32.08
C GLN A 385 -5.92 4.03 31.16
N TYR A 386 -5.80 3.89 29.84
CA TYR A 386 -6.49 4.76 28.89
C TYR A 386 -8.00 4.65 29.04
N TYR A 387 -8.53 3.41 29.16
CA TYR A 387 -9.95 3.16 29.41
C TYR A 387 -10.45 3.88 30.66
N LEU A 388 -9.69 3.78 31.76
CA LEU A 388 -10.01 4.42 33.03
C LEU A 388 -10.04 5.95 32.92
N GLN A 389 -9.17 6.55 32.09
CA GLN A 389 -9.07 8.00 31.96
C GLN A 389 -10.24 8.60 31.16
N TYR A 390 -10.68 7.94 30.08
CA TYR A 390 -11.79 8.44 29.26
C TYR A 390 -13.16 7.85 29.63
N LYS A 391 -13.29 7.01 30.65
CA LYS A 391 -14.53 6.28 30.98
C LYS A 391 -15.75 7.19 31.19
N ASP A 392 -15.54 8.47 31.49
CA ASP A 392 -16.60 9.45 31.70
C ASP A 392 -16.98 10.24 30.44
N GLN A 393 -16.25 10.06 29.34
CA GLN A 393 -16.65 10.56 28.01
C GLN A 393 -17.91 9.84 27.51
N PRO A 394 -18.67 10.46 26.58
CA PRO A 394 -19.68 9.76 25.80
C PRO A 394 -19.08 8.53 25.10
N MET A 395 -19.86 7.47 24.98
CA MET A 395 -19.51 6.16 24.44
C MET A 395 -18.77 6.25 23.08
N ILE A 396 -19.21 7.14 22.19
CA ILE A 396 -18.59 7.34 20.87
C ILE A 396 -17.15 7.88 20.94
N PHE A 397 -16.78 8.52 22.05
CA PHE A 397 -15.46 9.09 22.32
C PHE A 397 -14.58 8.24 23.24
N ARG A 398 -15.07 7.08 23.72
CA ARG A 398 -14.30 6.12 24.54
C ARG A 398 -13.40 5.24 23.70
N ARG A 399 -12.42 5.88 23.10
CA ARG A 399 -11.35 5.29 22.31
C ARG A 399 -10.19 6.28 22.28
N GLY A 400 -9.03 5.80 21.88
CA GLY A 400 -7.86 6.66 21.69
C GLY A 400 -8.12 7.76 20.66
N ALA A 401 -7.37 8.86 20.75
CA ALA A 401 -7.48 9.99 19.82
C ALA A 401 -7.35 9.57 18.35
N ASN A 402 -6.48 8.58 18.09
CA ASN A 402 -6.46 7.72 16.91
C ASN A 402 -5.98 6.31 17.34
N PRO A 403 -5.98 5.29 16.46
CA PRO A 403 -5.56 3.93 16.83
C PRO A 403 -4.13 3.85 17.38
N GLY A 404 -3.19 4.59 16.82
CA GLY A 404 -1.79 4.60 17.26
C GLY A 404 -1.58 5.18 18.67
N PHE A 405 -2.42 6.11 19.12
CA PHE A 405 -2.38 6.58 20.51
C PHE A 405 -2.66 5.46 21.50
N HIS A 406 -3.58 4.55 21.17
CA HIS A 406 -3.97 3.49 22.09
C HIS A 406 -2.80 2.54 22.39
N GLU A 407 -2.10 2.17 21.32
CA GLU A 407 -0.90 1.33 21.31
C GLU A 407 0.30 2.04 21.95
N ALA A 408 0.41 3.36 21.80
CA ALA A 408 1.57 4.12 22.27
C ALA A 408 1.62 4.30 23.79
N VAL A 409 0.47 4.33 24.47
CA VAL A 409 0.43 4.63 25.92
C VAL A 409 1.16 3.58 26.73
N GLY A 410 0.81 2.31 26.55
CA GLY A 410 1.47 1.21 27.27
C GLY A 410 2.96 1.12 26.93
N ASP A 411 3.28 1.22 25.64
CA ASP A 411 4.67 1.20 25.16
C ASP A 411 5.52 2.36 25.71
N THR A 412 4.96 3.56 25.85
CA THR A 412 5.67 4.73 26.40
C THR A 412 6.15 4.47 27.83
N LEU A 413 5.34 3.77 28.61
CA LEU A 413 5.63 3.48 30.02
C LEU A 413 6.59 2.31 30.12
N ALA A 414 6.43 1.30 29.25
CA ALA A 414 7.39 0.22 29.13
C ALA A 414 8.82 0.75 28.92
N LEU A 415 9.01 1.80 28.12
CA LEU A 415 10.34 2.44 27.93
C LEU A 415 11.00 2.89 29.25
N SER A 416 10.24 3.32 30.27
CA SER A 416 10.79 3.65 31.59
C SER A 416 11.07 2.41 32.43
N VAL A 417 10.16 1.43 32.39
CA VAL A 417 10.17 0.23 33.23
C VAL A 417 11.39 -0.65 32.98
N ILE A 418 11.82 -0.77 31.73
CA ILE A 418 12.95 -1.62 31.36
C ILE A 418 14.30 -0.92 31.47
N THR A 419 14.33 0.36 31.87
CA THR A 419 15.62 1.02 32.08
C THR A 419 16.38 0.32 33.21
N PRO A 420 17.73 0.20 33.12
CA PRO A 420 18.53 -0.31 34.22
C PRO A 420 18.29 0.44 35.53
N LYS A 421 17.98 1.74 35.44
CA LYS A 421 17.60 2.60 36.56
C LYS A 421 16.33 2.10 37.27
N HIS A 422 15.27 1.85 36.52
CA HIS A 422 14.01 1.37 37.08
C HIS A 422 14.13 -0.04 37.65
N LEU A 423 14.76 -0.95 36.90
CA LEU A 423 14.96 -2.34 37.31
C LEU A 423 15.73 -2.45 38.64
N LYS A 424 16.67 -1.53 38.90
CA LYS A 424 17.32 -1.40 40.21
C LYS A 424 16.37 -0.91 41.30
N GLU A 425 15.59 0.13 41.04
CA GLU A 425 14.66 0.71 42.00
C GLU A 425 13.63 -0.32 42.49
N ILE A 426 13.21 -1.23 41.62
CA ILE A 426 12.29 -2.33 41.96
C ILE A 426 13.00 -3.63 42.39
N GLY A 427 14.34 -3.61 42.52
CA GLY A 427 15.13 -4.73 43.04
C GLY A 427 15.34 -5.90 42.09
N LEU A 428 15.07 -5.75 40.79
CA LEU A 428 15.32 -6.76 39.75
C LEU A 428 16.72 -6.69 39.13
N LEU A 429 17.48 -5.64 39.43
CA LEU A 429 18.89 -5.51 39.05
C LEU A 429 19.75 -5.23 40.28
N ASP A 430 20.92 -5.86 40.39
CA ASP A 430 21.82 -5.67 41.52
C ASP A 430 22.28 -4.21 41.64
N SER A 431 22.35 -3.71 42.88
CA SER A 431 22.73 -2.32 43.17
C SER A 431 24.10 -1.93 42.61
N SER A 432 25.03 -2.88 42.48
CA SER A 432 26.38 -2.70 41.96
C SER A 432 26.48 -2.66 40.43
N THR A 433 25.46 -3.11 39.70
CA THR A 433 25.46 -3.13 38.22
C THR A 433 25.55 -1.70 37.68
N PRO A 434 26.55 -1.30 36.88
CA PRO A 434 26.60 0.06 36.35
C PRO A 434 25.35 0.37 35.50
N ILE A 435 24.70 1.52 35.75
CA ILE A 435 23.48 1.94 35.00
C ILE A 435 23.78 2.81 33.79
N ASP A 436 24.94 3.46 33.79
CA ASP A 436 25.31 4.49 32.80
C ASP A 436 26.68 4.22 32.15
N ASP A 437 27.17 2.96 32.18
CA ASP A 437 28.39 2.66 31.42
C ASP A 437 28.08 2.53 29.93
N TYR A 438 28.99 3.04 29.10
CA TYR A 438 28.81 3.13 27.66
C TYR A 438 28.50 1.79 27.00
N GLU A 439 29.20 0.72 27.37
CA GLU A 439 29.06 -0.59 26.75
C GLU A 439 27.70 -1.23 27.07
N THR A 440 27.27 -1.16 28.34
CA THR A 440 25.92 -1.61 28.74
C THR A 440 24.82 -0.76 28.09
N SER A 441 25.02 0.54 27.94
CA SER A 441 24.06 1.44 27.27
C SER A 441 23.90 1.07 25.79
N ILE A 442 25.00 0.78 25.08
CA ILE A 442 24.95 0.30 23.69
C ILE A 442 24.26 -1.07 23.59
N ASN A 443 24.54 -1.99 24.51
CA ASN A 443 23.87 -3.29 24.60
C ASN A 443 22.35 -3.13 24.80
N PHE A 444 21.92 -2.27 25.72
CA PHE A 444 20.51 -1.95 25.98
C PHE A 444 19.84 -1.33 24.75
N LEU A 445 20.45 -0.29 24.18
CA LEU A 445 19.92 0.38 23.00
C LEU A 445 19.80 -0.58 21.81
N LEU A 446 20.76 -1.49 21.61
CA LEU A 446 20.65 -2.48 20.53
C LEU A 446 19.47 -3.42 20.76
N SER A 447 19.30 -3.94 21.98
CA SER A 447 18.15 -4.80 22.32
C SER A 447 16.84 -4.07 22.00
N MET A 448 16.72 -2.80 22.40
CA MET A 448 15.57 -1.96 22.07
C MET A 448 15.39 -1.68 20.59
N ALA A 449 16.48 -1.53 19.84
CA ALA A 449 16.41 -1.31 18.40
C ALA A 449 15.95 -2.56 17.65
N LEU A 450 16.40 -3.75 18.07
CA LEU A 450 15.97 -5.03 17.49
C LEU A 450 14.48 -5.30 17.72
N GLU A 451 13.87 -4.76 18.76
CA GLU A 451 12.43 -4.84 19.00
C GLU A 451 11.68 -3.71 18.26
N LYS A 452 12.05 -2.45 18.48
CA LYS A 452 11.26 -1.28 18.05
C LYS A 452 11.62 -0.82 16.63
N ILE A 453 12.91 -0.72 16.29
CA ILE A 453 13.39 -0.19 15.00
C ILE A 453 13.25 -1.23 13.90
N ALA A 454 13.54 -2.50 14.21
CA ALA A 454 13.39 -3.60 13.26
C ALA A 454 11.92 -3.79 12.83
N PHE A 455 10.99 -3.48 13.74
CA PHE A 455 9.56 -3.59 13.50
C PHE A 455 9.02 -2.52 12.56
N LEU A 456 9.50 -1.28 12.61
CA LEU A 456 8.95 -0.14 11.86
C LEU A 456 8.69 -0.43 10.37
N PRO A 457 9.67 -0.93 9.58
CA PRO A 457 9.38 -1.23 8.17
C PRO A 457 8.34 -2.34 8.00
N PHE A 458 8.27 -3.33 8.89
CA PHE A 458 7.22 -4.35 8.88
C PHE A 458 5.84 -3.77 9.19
N GLY A 459 5.77 -2.96 10.26
CA GLY A 459 4.55 -2.27 10.70
C GLY A 459 3.94 -1.40 9.60
N TYR A 460 4.79 -0.73 8.83
CA TYR A 460 4.35 0.06 7.70
C TYR A 460 3.92 -0.80 6.49
N LEU A 461 4.77 -1.74 6.05
CA LEU A 461 4.55 -2.44 4.79
C LEU A 461 3.31 -3.33 4.79
N ILE A 462 2.84 -3.82 5.94
CA ILE A 462 1.61 -4.63 5.99
C ILE A 462 0.41 -3.83 5.50
N ASP A 463 0.27 -2.58 5.95
CA ASP A 463 -0.86 -1.77 5.52
C ASP A 463 -0.64 -1.13 4.17
N LYS A 464 0.60 -0.77 3.83
CA LYS A 464 0.92 -0.40 2.45
C LYS A 464 0.51 -1.51 1.47
N TYR A 465 0.86 -2.76 1.76
CA TYR A 465 0.46 -3.94 0.99
C TYR A 465 -1.07 -4.05 0.84
N ARG A 466 -1.81 -3.89 1.95
CA ARG A 466 -3.27 -3.99 1.94
C ARG A 466 -3.93 -2.82 1.22
N TRP A 467 -3.44 -1.59 1.38
CA TRP A 467 -3.95 -0.43 0.65
C TRP A 467 -3.78 -0.59 -0.84
N ASP A 468 -2.59 -1.00 -1.30
CA ASP A 468 -2.31 -1.22 -2.72
C ASP A 468 -3.22 -2.32 -3.32
N ILE A 469 -3.70 -3.28 -2.52
CA ILE A 469 -4.72 -4.27 -2.93
C ILE A 469 -6.13 -3.66 -2.93
N PHE A 470 -6.48 -2.89 -1.90
CA PHE A 470 -7.82 -2.31 -1.77
C PHE A 470 -8.12 -1.27 -2.85
N ASP A 471 -7.15 -0.44 -3.20
CA ASP A 471 -7.30 0.59 -4.24
C ASP A 471 -7.15 0.06 -5.68
N GLY A 472 -6.76 -1.21 -5.83
CA GLY A 472 -6.59 -1.88 -7.12
C GLY A 472 -5.24 -1.64 -7.80
N THR A 473 -4.26 -1.02 -7.13
CA THR A 473 -2.89 -0.90 -7.62
C THR A 473 -2.25 -2.28 -7.88
N VAL A 474 -2.58 -3.28 -7.06
CA VAL A 474 -2.18 -4.67 -7.25
C VAL A 474 -3.31 -5.42 -7.94
N ASP A 475 -3.00 -5.97 -9.11
CA ASP A 475 -3.98 -6.72 -9.89
C ASP A 475 -4.52 -7.94 -9.12
N SER A 476 -5.85 -8.03 -9.10
CA SER A 476 -6.61 -9.13 -8.50
C SER A 476 -7.12 -10.13 -9.54
N VAL A 477 -6.89 -9.90 -10.84
CA VAL A 477 -7.18 -10.84 -11.94
C VAL A 477 -6.21 -12.01 -11.87
N GLU A 478 -6.70 -13.24 -12.13
CA GLU A 478 -5.87 -14.43 -11.96
C GLU A 478 -4.84 -14.61 -13.09
N PRO A 479 -3.57 -14.97 -12.76
CA PRO A 479 -3.04 -15.13 -11.41
C PRO A 479 -2.84 -13.77 -10.72
N SER A 480 -3.47 -13.54 -9.56
CA SER A 480 -3.33 -12.25 -8.85
C SER A 480 -1.88 -12.05 -8.40
N ASN A 481 -1.36 -10.82 -8.40
CA ASN A 481 0.03 -10.51 -8.02
C ASN A 481 0.23 -10.31 -6.50
N TYR A 482 -0.57 -10.99 -5.69
CA TYR A 482 -0.62 -10.77 -4.24
C TYR A 482 0.66 -11.20 -3.54
N ASN A 483 1.29 -12.30 -3.95
CA ASN A 483 2.46 -12.81 -3.24
C ASN A 483 3.76 -12.14 -3.72
N ALA A 484 3.88 -11.87 -5.01
CA ALA A 484 4.98 -11.14 -5.60
C ALA A 484 5.06 -9.71 -5.04
N HIS A 485 3.92 -9.01 -4.89
CA HIS A 485 3.89 -7.67 -4.29
C HIS A 485 4.29 -7.68 -2.81
N TRP A 486 3.85 -8.69 -2.05
CA TRP A 486 4.28 -8.86 -0.66
C TRP A 486 5.81 -8.94 -0.55
N TRP A 487 6.45 -9.78 -1.36
CA TRP A 487 7.91 -9.93 -1.33
C TRP A 487 8.66 -8.75 -1.95
N LYS A 488 8.07 -8.04 -2.92
CA LYS A 488 8.60 -6.77 -3.42
C LYS A 488 8.72 -5.76 -2.27
N LEU A 489 7.65 -5.55 -1.51
CA LEU A 489 7.65 -4.62 -0.37
C LEU A 489 8.60 -5.06 0.76
N ARG A 490 8.64 -6.36 1.07
CA ARG A 490 9.59 -6.92 2.06
C ARG A 490 11.05 -6.70 1.66
N ARG A 491 11.38 -6.85 0.36
CA ARG A 491 12.71 -6.53 -0.17
C ARG A 491 12.98 -5.03 -0.09
N GLU A 492 12.03 -4.19 -0.50
CA GLU A 492 12.22 -2.73 -0.59
C GLU A 492 12.32 -2.03 0.76
N TYR A 493 11.47 -2.40 1.72
CA TYR A 493 11.37 -1.71 3.01
C TYR A 493 12.21 -2.39 4.11
N GLN A 494 12.25 -3.72 4.16
CA GLN A 494 13.00 -4.43 5.20
C GLN A 494 14.37 -4.97 4.75
N GLY A 495 14.62 -5.13 3.45
CA GLY A 495 15.86 -5.77 3.00
C GLY A 495 15.90 -7.25 3.35
N LEU A 496 14.74 -7.92 3.27
CA LEU A 496 14.58 -9.33 3.57
C LEU A 496 14.11 -10.10 2.35
N LYS A 497 14.40 -11.41 2.32
CA LYS A 497 13.93 -12.36 1.31
C LYS A 497 13.37 -13.63 1.93
N PRO A 498 12.51 -14.39 1.23
CA PRO A 498 12.09 -15.69 1.73
C PRO A 498 13.29 -16.66 1.73
N PRO A 499 13.32 -17.67 2.62
CA PRO A 499 14.34 -18.71 2.60
C PRO A 499 14.32 -19.57 1.34
N VAL A 500 13.15 -19.70 0.72
CA VAL A 500 12.88 -20.55 -0.45
C VAL A 500 12.16 -19.74 -1.52
N GLU A 501 12.25 -20.17 -2.77
CA GLU A 501 11.50 -19.55 -3.87
C GLU A 501 9.99 -19.63 -3.61
N ARG A 502 9.27 -18.54 -3.93
CA ARG A 502 7.83 -18.40 -3.72
C ARG A 502 7.17 -18.01 -5.04
N SER A 503 5.98 -18.52 -5.29
CA SER A 503 5.17 -18.23 -6.48
C SER A 503 3.82 -17.63 -6.08
N GLU A 504 2.96 -17.38 -7.06
CA GLU A 504 1.56 -17.02 -6.81
C GLU A 504 0.69 -18.20 -6.37
N GLU A 505 1.20 -19.43 -6.28
CA GLU A 505 0.48 -20.50 -5.57
C GLU A 505 0.50 -20.27 -4.04
N ASN A 506 1.42 -19.44 -3.55
CA ASN A 506 1.55 -19.08 -2.15
C ASN A 506 0.77 -17.79 -1.81
N PHE A 507 0.57 -17.54 -0.51
CA PHE A 507 0.00 -16.30 -0.01
C PHE A 507 0.59 -15.98 1.37
N ASP A 508 1.83 -15.50 1.36
CA ASP A 508 2.66 -15.39 2.57
C ASP A 508 2.18 -14.30 3.53
N ALA A 509 1.51 -13.25 3.01
CA ALA A 509 0.83 -12.26 3.85
C ALA A 509 -0.25 -12.89 4.74
N GLY A 510 -0.95 -13.93 4.25
CA GLY A 510 -1.97 -14.67 5.01
C GLY A 510 -1.43 -15.43 6.22
N ALA A 511 -0.12 -15.67 6.27
CA ALA A 511 0.53 -16.36 7.38
C ALA A 511 0.77 -15.45 8.60
N LYS A 512 0.36 -14.17 8.58
CA LYS A 512 0.43 -13.21 9.69
C LYS A 512 -0.97 -12.87 10.22
N TYR A 513 -1.24 -13.13 11.49
CA TYR A 513 -2.58 -13.07 12.13
C TYR A 513 -3.47 -11.89 11.73
N HIS A 514 -2.94 -10.67 11.76
CA HIS A 514 -3.71 -9.44 11.52
C HIS A 514 -4.28 -9.32 10.09
N VAL A 515 -3.70 -10.04 9.13
CA VAL A 515 -4.18 -10.10 7.74
C VAL A 515 -5.49 -10.89 7.63
N PRO A 516 -5.56 -12.19 8.00
CA PRO A 516 -6.81 -12.95 8.01
C PRO A 516 -7.81 -12.54 9.10
N ALA A 517 -7.35 -11.87 10.17
CA ALA A 517 -8.23 -11.40 11.25
C ALA A 517 -8.90 -10.04 10.98
N ASP A 518 -8.61 -9.37 9.86
CA ASP A 518 -9.13 -8.03 9.53
C ASP A 518 -8.85 -7.01 10.65
N VAL A 519 -7.57 -6.90 11.01
CA VAL A 519 -7.07 -5.93 11.98
C VAL A 519 -6.09 -5.00 11.28
N GLU A 520 -6.41 -3.72 11.19
CA GLU A 520 -5.54 -2.64 10.70
C GLU A 520 -4.20 -2.64 11.47
N TYR A 521 -3.07 -2.39 10.79
CA TYR A 521 -1.72 -2.60 11.33
C TYR A 521 -0.90 -1.31 11.46
N LEU A 522 -1.27 -0.25 10.74
CA LEU A 522 -0.60 1.05 10.78
C LEU A 522 -0.59 1.63 12.21
N ARG A 523 -1.56 1.28 13.06
CA ARG A 523 -1.56 1.61 14.50
C ARG A 523 -0.23 1.32 15.19
N TYR A 524 0.43 0.21 14.85
CA TYR A 524 1.67 -0.19 15.50
C TYR A 524 2.85 0.63 14.97
N PHE A 525 2.87 0.98 13.68
CA PHE A 525 3.87 1.90 13.15
C PHE A 525 3.77 3.27 13.83
N VAL A 526 2.56 3.84 13.86
CA VAL A 526 2.30 5.14 14.49
C VAL A 526 2.69 5.09 15.96
N SER A 527 2.30 4.03 16.68
CA SER A 527 2.68 3.81 18.07
C SER A 527 4.18 3.87 18.31
N LYS A 528 4.96 3.13 17.51
CA LYS A 528 6.42 3.05 17.63
C LYS A 528 7.10 4.39 17.32
N VAL A 529 6.45 5.31 16.64
CA VAL A 529 6.94 6.69 16.45
C VAL A 529 6.52 7.58 17.63
N ILE A 530 5.22 7.69 17.89
CA ILE A 530 4.70 8.69 18.83
C ILE A 530 4.98 8.36 20.30
N GLN A 531 5.21 7.09 20.65
CA GLN A 531 5.60 6.71 22.02
C GLN A 531 6.89 7.41 22.46
N PHE A 532 7.82 7.68 21.54
CA PHE A 532 9.04 8.42 21.86
C PHE A 532 8.78 9.92 22.01
N GLN A 533 7.81 10.48 21.28
CA GLN A 533 7.37 11.87 21.51
C GLN A 533 6.73 12.02 22.89
N PHE A 534 5.87 11.07 23.29
CA PHE A 534 5.29 11.03 24.63
C PHE A 534 6.38 10.86 25.69
N HIS A 535 7.26 9.87 25.53
CA HIS A 535 8.36 9.60 26.45
C HIS A 535 9.24 10.84 26.63
N ARG A 536 9.70 11.47 25.54
CA ARG A 536 10.50 12.70 25.60
C ARG A 536 9.80 13.81 26.40
N SER A 537 8.52 14.06 26.14
CA SER A 537 7.79 15.12 26.85
C SER A 537 7.56 14.82 28.33
N LEU A 538 7.27 13.55 28.67
CA LEU A 538 7.09 13.11 30.05
C LEU A 538 8.40 13.11 30.84
N CYS A 539 9.52 12.76 30.19
CA CYS A 539 10.84 12.79 30.76
C CYS A 539 11.35 14.21 31.04
N LEU A 540 11.05 15.16 30.16
CA LEU A 540 11.24 16.59 30.42
C LEU A 540 10.43 17.03 31.65
N GLU A 541 9.14 16.66 31.70
CA GLU A 541 8.26 17.01 32.82
C GLU A 541 8.71 16.39 34.15
N ALA A 542 9.28 15.18 34.11
CA ALA A 542 9.84 14.50 35.27
C ALA A 542 11.23 15.03 35.68
N GLY A 543 11.86 15.91 34.89
CA GLY A 543 13.22 16.39 35.10
C GLY A 543 14.30 15.32 34.93
N GLN A 544 13.98 14.22 34.24
CA GLN A 544 14.82 13.04 34.03
C GLN A 544 15.63 13.10 32.74
N TYR A 545 15.22 13.94 31.80
CA TYR A 545 15.90 14.16 30.54
C TYR A 545 16.14 15.66 30.34
N ASP A 546 17.29 16.00 29.78
CA ASP A 546 17.66 17.35 29.39
C ASP A 546 18.56 17.26 28.13
N PRO A 547 18.14 17.84 26.99
CA PRO A 547 18.91 17.76 25.73
C PRO A 547 20.32 18.37 25.85
N GLU A 548 20.53 19.29 26.79
CA GLU A 548 21.80 19.98 26.98
C GLU A 548 22.69 19.32 28.06
N ASP A 549 22.17 18.32 28.79
CA ASP A 549 22.92 17.58 29.81
C ASP A 549 23.15 16.11 29.40
N PRO A 550 24.37 15.72 28.97
CA PRO A 550 24.66 14.34 28.55
C PRO A 550 24.53 13.32 29.69
N ARG A 551 24.41 13.75 30.95
CA ARG A 551 24.15 12.86 32.10
C ARG A 551 22.68 12.51 32.26
N LYS A 552 21.79 13.16 31.51
CA LYS A 552 20.35 12.90 31.48
C LYS A 552 19.90 12.51 30.07
N PRO A 553 20.48 11.46 29.48
CA PRO A 553 20.09 11.04 28.14
C PRO A 553 18.68 10.46 28.16
N LEU A 554 17.95 10.62 27.04
CA LEU A 554 16.55 10.21 26.95
C LEU A 554 16.36 8.70 27.23
N HIS A 555 17.31 7.85 26.81
CA HIS A 555 17.22 6.40 26.98
C HIS A 555 17.40 5.89 28.42
N ASN A 556 17.85 6.73 29.36
CA ASN A 556 17.94 6.40 30.78
C ASN A 556 16.83 7.05 31.62
N CYS A 557 15.84 7.67 30.98
CA CYS A 557 14.73 8.28 31.67
C CYS A 557 13.82 7.23 32.34
N ASP A 558 13.56 7.44 33.64
CA ASP A 558 12.52 6.73 34.38
C ASP A 558 11.56 7.75 34.98
N ILE A 559 10.31 7.77 34.50
CA ILE A 559 9.27 8.68 35.00
C ILE A 559 8.59 8.20 36.28
N TYR A 560 8.93 7.02 36.79
CA TYR A 560 8.36 6.44 38.01
C TYR A 560 8.31 7.46 39.17
N ARG A 561 7.18 7.52 39.88
CA ARG A 561 6.87 8.49 40.95
C ARG A 561 6.79 9.98 40.54
N SER A 562 6.84 10.30 39.25
CA SER A 562 6.61 11.66 38.75
C SER A 562 5.11 11.97 38.58
N LYS A 563 4.51 12.57 39.60
CA LYS A 563 3.11 13.04 39.53
C LYS A 563 2.88 14.12 38.48
N ALA A 564 3.90 14.92 38.17
CA ALA A 564 3.84 15.94 37.13
C ALA A 564 3.68 15.29 35.75
N ALA A 565 4.53 14.30 35.44
CA ALA A 565 4.42 13.53 34.21
C ALA A 565 3.07 12.77 34.14
N GLY A 566 2.65 12.13 35.23
CA GLY A 566 1.35 11.45 35.27
C GLY A 566 0.15 12.38 35.04
N SER A 567 0.17 13.59 35.61
CA SER A 567 -0.90 14.59 35.39
C SER A 567 -0.97 15.02 33.92
N LYS A 568 0.18 15.21 33.29
CA LYS A 568 0.28 15.54 31.86
C LYS A 568 -0.24 14.41 30.96
N LEU A 569 0.16 13.17 31.27
CA LEU A 569 -0.33 11.97 30.59
C LEU A 569 -1.87 11.87 30.72
N ALA A 570 -2.38 11.89 31.96
CA ALA A 570 -3.81 11.81 32.24
C ALA A 570 -4.63 12.88 31.51
N ALA A 571 -4.13 14.12 31.43
CA ALA A 571 -4.82 15.21 30.75
C ALA A 571 -5.08 14.92 29.26
N GLY A 572 -4.12 14.29 28.57
CA GLY A 572 -4.32 13.85 27.19
C GLY A 572 -5.26 12.64 27.09
N LEU A 573 -5.04 11.63 27.93
CA LEU A 573 -5.83 10.39 27.90
C LEU A 573 -7.31 10.61 28.21
N ALA A 574 -7.62 11.53 29.14
CA ALA A 574 -8.99 11.83 29.52
C ALA A 574 -9.83 12.43 28.38
N MET A 575 -9.18 12.96 27.32
CA MET A 575 -9.89 13.47 26.14
C MET A 575 -10.48 12.35 25.28
N GLY A 576 -9.95 11.13 25.33
CA GLY A 576 -10.32 10.05 24.41
C GLY A 576 -10.26 10.53 22.96
N SER A 577 -11.32 10.28 22.18
CA SER A 577 -11.45 10.82 20.81
C SER A 577 -12.38 12.02 20.71
N SER A 578 -12.65 12.73 21.81
CA SER A 578 -13.51 13.93 21.83
C SER A 578 -12.90 15.11 21.07
N ARG A 579 -11.57 15.11 20.88
CA ARG A 579 -10.83 16.09 20.08
C ARG A 579 -10.08 15.40 18.94
N PRO A 580 -9.74 16.13 17.86
CA PRO A 580 -8.78 15.65 16.85
C PRO A 580 -7.45 15.29 17.50
N TRP A 581 -6.78 14.24 17.00
CA TRP A 581 -5.52 13.76 17.58
C TRP A 581 -4.39 14.81 17.63
N PRO A 582 -4.27 15.80 16.71
CA PRO A 582 -3.24 16.84 16.83
C PRO A 582 -3.42 17.70 18.09
N GLU A 583 -4.66 17.96 18.50
CA GLU A 583 -4.95 18.71 19.72
C GLU A 583 -4.58 17.89 20.98
N VAL A 584 -4.91 16.60 20.98
CA VAL A 584 -4.54 15.69 22.08
C VAL A 584 -3.02 15.55 22.16
N MET A 585 -2.33 15.41 21.02
CA MET A 585 -0.87 15.38 20.97
C MET A 585 -0.27 16.65 21.56
N LYS A 586 -0.82 17.82 21.24
CA LYS A 586 -0.32 19.11 21.71
C LYS A 586 -0.42 19.26 23.22
N VAL A 587 -1.47 18.71 23.83
CA VAL A 587 -1.61 18.67 25.30
C VAL A 587 -0.55 17.77 25.94
N MET A 588 -0.26 16.62 25.32
CA MET A 588 0.70 15.64 25.86
C MET A 588 2.15 16.02 25.60
N THR A 589 2.47 16.66 24.48
CA THR A 589 3.84 16.84 24.01
C THR A 589 4.23 18.30 23.73
N GLY A 590 3.25 19.19 23.53
CA GLY A 590 3.45 20.53 22.97
C GLY A 590 3.51 20.57 21.44
N GLN A 591 3.46 19.41 20.77
CA GLN A 591 3.55 19.27 19.31
C GLN A 591 2.20 18.82 18.73
N ASP A 592 1.89 19.19 17.50
CA ASP A 592 0.63 18.85 16.81
C ASP A 592 0.84 17.91 15.60
N LYS A 593 2.04 17.33 15.46
CA LYS A 593 2.40 16.43 14.36
C LYS A 593 3.16 15.21 14.88
N MET A 594 2.99 14.09 14.18
CA MET A 594 3.85 12.92 14.35
C MET A 594 5.26 13.26 13.84
N ASP A 595 6.27 12.91 14.63
CA ASP A 595 7.64 13.34 14.38
C ASP A 595 8.65 12.26 14.81
N ALA A 596 9.58 11.93 13.92
CA ALA A 596 10.58 10.89 14.13
C ALA A 596 11.84 11.39 14.87
N SER A 597 11.95 12.68 15.23
CA SER A 597 13.14 13.20 15.93
C SER A 597 13.33 12.58 17.31
N ALA A 598 12.24 12.32 18.04
CA ALA A 598 12.32 11.80 19.41
C ALA A 598 12.89 10.38 19.45
N ILE A 599 12.47 9.50 18.53
CA ILE A 599 13.00 8.15 18.43
C ILE A 599 14.45 8.16 17.90
N ARG A 600 14.76 9.02 16.93
CA ARG A 600 16.14 9.20 16.43
C ARG A 600 17.08 9.67 17.54
N GLU A 601 16.61 10.60 18.36
CA GLU A 601 17.33 11.11 19.52
C GLU A 601 17.58 10.03 20.58
N TYR A 602 16.54 9.24 20.91
CA TYR A 602 16.65 8.12 21.85
C TYR A 602 17.77 7.14 21.43
N PHE A 603 17.82 6.78 20.15
CA PHE A 603 18.78 5.81 19.61
C PHE A 603 20.09 6.42 19.09
N LYS A 604 20.28 7.73 19.20
CA LYS A 604 21.46 8.42 18.65
C LYS A 604 22.80 7.80 19.07
N PRO A 605 23.02 7.41 20.34
CA PRO A 605 24.28 6.78 20.75
C PRO A 605 24.54 5.44 20.03
N LEU A 606 23.49 4.63 19.82
CA LEU A 606 23.59 3.38 19.09
C LEU A 606 23.84 3.61 17.60
N GLU A 607 23.15 4.56 16.99
CA GLU A 607 23.36 4.89 15.58
C GLU A 607 24.81 5.30 15.31
N ASP A 608 25.38 6.16 16.15
CA ASP A 608 26.78 6.58 16.04
C ASP A 608 27.74 5.41 16.21
N TRP A 609 27.46 4.51 17.15
CA TRP A 609 28.23 3.29 17.33
C TRP A 609 28.14 2.38 16.09
N LEU A 610 26.95 2.16 15.54
CA LEU A 610 26.72 1.31 14.37
C LEU A 610 27.45 1.84 13.13
N ILE A 611 27.45 3.16 12.91
CA ILE A 611 28.19 3.80 11.81
C ILE A 611 29.68 3.45 11.89
N LEU A 612 30.28 3.62 13.08
CA LEU A 612 31.69 3.32 13.30
C LEU A 612 32.00 1.82 13.18
N GLN A 613 31.10 0.96 13.64
CA GLN A 613 31.31 -0.49 13.56
C GLN A 613 31.12 -1.04 12.16
N ASN A 614 30.12 -0.59 11.42
CA ASN A 614 29.93 -0.99 10.03
C ASN A 614 31.12 -0.57 9.17
N ALA A 615 31.72 0.61 9.44
CA ALA A 615 32.97 1.02 8.80
C ALA A 615 34.13 0.06 9.12
N LYS A 616 34.28 -0.38 10.37
CA LYS A 616 35.30 -1.37 10.77
C LYS A 616 35.07 -2.75 10.16
N LEU A 617 33.80 -3.17 10.02
CA LEU A 617 33.40 -4.44 9.41
C LEU A 617 33.35 -4.39 7.88
N ALA A 618 33.72 -3.26 7.27
CA ALA A 618 33.62 -3.01 5.83
C ALA A 618 32.22 -3.34 5.26
N GLN A 619 31.16 -3.00 6.01
CA GLN A 619 29.78 -3.22 5.61
C GLN A 619 29.16 -1.95 5.04
N THR A 620 28.54 -2.07 3.86
CA THR A 620 27.75 -1.01 3.27
C THR A 620 26.31 -1.06 3.81
N PRO A 621 25.79 0.02 4.42
CA PRO A 621 24.39 0.12 4.83
C PRO A 621 23.43 -0.05 3.66
N GLY A 622 22.32 -0.75 3.90
CA GLY A 622 21.34 -1.07 2.86
C GLY A 622 21.68 -2.35 2.09
N TRP A 623 20.94 -2.61 1.02
CA TRP A 623 21.01 -3.83 0.21
C TRP A 623 20.84 -3.43 -1.27
N GLN A 624 21.49 -4.18 -2.16
CA GLN A 624 21.37 -3.98 -3.60
C GLN A 624 20.30 -4.94 -4.13
N LYS A 625 19.49 -4.52 -5.11
CA LYS A 625 18.65 -5.49 -5.83
C LYS A 625 19.60 -6.47 -6.53
N SER A 626 19.47 -7.78 -6.26
CA SER A 626 20.27 -8.76 -6.97
C SER A 626 19.87 -8.79 -8.46
N LYS A 627 20.78 -9.22 -9.33
CA LYS A 627 20.44 -9.41 -10.77
C LYS A 627 19.27 -10.36 -10.97
N ASN A 628 19.18 -11.41 -10.16
CA ASN A 628 18.09 -12.38 -10.21
C ASN A 628 16.75 -11.74 -9.75
N ASP A 629 16.77 -10.87 -8.74
CA ASP A 629 15.57 -10.15 -8.29
C ASP A 629 15.11 -9.13 -9.33
N LEU A 630 16.04 -8.45 -10.00
CA LEU A 630 15.72 -7.54 -11.09
C LEU A 630 15.06 -8.27 -12.26
N GLU A 631 15.50 -9.48 -12.59
CA GLU A 631 14.86 -10.31 -13.63
C GLU A 631 13.46 -10.77 -13.23
N SER A 632 13.26 -11.17 -11.97
CA SER A 632 11.93 -11.52 -11.46
C SER A 632 10.98 -10.32 -11.48
N ASP A 633 11.41 -9.17 -10.95
CA ASP A 633 10.65 -7.92 -11.01
C ASP A 633 10.36 -7.51 -12.47
N ALA A 634 11.33 -7.72 -13.37
CA ALA A 634 11.19 -7.42 -14.80
C ALA A 634 10.13 -8.29 -15.49
N ARG A 635 10.02 -9.58 -15.13
CA ARG A 635 8.95 -10.46 -15.64
C ARG A 635 7.58 -9.93 -15.25
N SER A 636 7.36 -9.70 -13.96
CA SER A 636 6.07 -9.20 -13.46
C SER A 636 5.72 -7.83 -14.02
N TYR A 637 6.71 -6.94 -14.19
CA TYR A 637 6.51 -5.65 -14.83
C TYR A 637 6.07 -5.79 -16.30
N LEU A 638 6.74 -6.67 -17.07
CA LEU A 638 6.40 -6.88 -18.48
C LEU A 638 5.01 -7.50 -18.66
N GLU A 639 4.55 -8.35 -17.75
CA GLU A 639 3.17 -8.89 -17.78
C GLU A 639 2.13 -7.77 -17.62
N GLN A 640 2.35 -6.83 -16.71
CA GLN A 640 1.47 -5.67 -16.53
C GLN A 640 1.48 -4.76 -17.76
N VAL A 641 2.67 -4.51 -18.32
CA VAL A 641 2.82 -3.71 -19.55
C VAL A 641 2.11 -4.39 -20.72
N ASP A 642 2.19 -5.72 -20.84
CA ASP A 642 1.55 -6.48 -21.92
C ASP A 642 0.03 -6.37 -21.89
N GLN A 643 -0.57 -6.53 -20.71
CA GLN A 643 -2.03 -6.38 -20.53
C GLN A 643 -2.51 -4.97 -20.87
N LEU A 644 -1.86 -3.95 -20.30
CA LEU A 644 -2.22 -2.55 -20.53
C LEU A 644 -2.04 -2.16 -22.01
N SER A 645 -0.92 -2.57 -22.61
CA SER A 645 -0.63 -2.30 -24.02
C SER A 645 -1.63 -3.01 -24.93
N SER A 646 -2.03 -4.24 -24.61
CA SER A 646 -3.04 -4.99 -25.38
C SER A 646 -4.41 -4.30 -25.38
N GLN A 647 -4.86 -3.81 -24.21
CA GLN A 647 -6.11 -3.07 -24.12
C GLN A 647 -6.05 -1.79 -24.95
N LYS A 648 -4.98 -1.01 -24.81
CA LYS A 648 -4.82 0.26 -25.52
C LYS A 648 -4.69 0.05 -27.03
N CYS A 649 -3.98 -0.98 -27.43
CA CYS A 649 -3.90 -1.44 -28.82
C CYS A 649 -5.30 -1.71 -29.39
N TYR A 650 -6.14 -2.46 -28.67
CA TYR A 650 -7.53 -2.70 -29.10
C TYR A 650 -8.32 -1.40 -29.31
N GLU A 651 -8.26 -0.46 -28.35
CA GLU A 651 -8.95 0.84 -28.45
C GLU A 651 -8.51 1.62 -29.70
N LEU A 652 -7.20 1.69 -29.96
CA LEU A 652 -6.67 2.34 -31.16
C LEU A 652 -7.16 1.63 -32.44
N PHE A 653 -7.04 0.31 -32.54
CA PHE A 653 -7.40 -0.41 -33.75
C PHE A 653 -8.91 -0.34 -34.06
N VAL A 654 -9.76 -0.24 -33.04
CA VAL A 654 -11.20 0.04 -33.23
C VAL A 654 -11.39 1.42 -33.87
N ALA A 655 -10.67 2.45 -33.40
CA ALA A 655 -10.74 3.78 -33.97
C ALA A 655 -10.16 3.85 -35.40
N GLU A 656 -9.04 3.15 -35.65
CA GLU A 656 -8.46 3.02 -36.99
C GLU A 656 -9.39 2.30 -37.96
N TRP A 657 -10.04 1.22 -37.51
CA TRP A 657 -11.03 0.49 -38.30
C TRP A 657 -12.23 1.38 -38.66
N ALA A 658 -12.76 2.14 -37.70
CA ALA A 658 -13.85 3.08 -37.95
C ALA A 658 -13.46 4.11 -39.02
N TYR A 659 -12.26 4.69 -38.93
CA TYR A 659 -11.75 5.63 -39.94
C TYR A 659 -11.49 4.98 -41.31
N ALA A 660 -10.92 3.78 -41.34
CA ALA A 660 -10.62 3.06 -42.58
C ALA A 660 -11.89 2.63 -43.34
N THR A 661 -12.98 2.36 -42.63
CA THR A 661 -14.27 1.96 -43.21
C THR A 661 -15.21 3.13 -43.47
N ASP A 662 -15.03 4.27 -42.79
CA ASP A 662 -15.79 5.50 -42.98
C ASP A 662 -14.91 6.74 -42.73
N ILE A 663 -14.40 7.32 -43.81
CA ILE A 663 -13.52 8.50 -43.78
C ILE A 663 -14.38 9.76 -43.56
N ASN A 664 -14.41 10.23 -42.32
CA ASN A 664 -15.03 11.50 -41.92
C ASN A 664 -14.22 12.17 -40.79
N ASP A 665 -14.52 13.45 -40.52
CA ASP A 665 -13.75 14.26 -39.57
C ASP A 665 -13.89 13.78 -38.10
N GLU A 666 -15.00 13.12 -37.75
CA GLU A 666 -15.23 12.58 -36.40
C GLU A 666 -14.36 11.34 -36.13
N ASN A 667 -14.35 10.40 -37.07
CA ASN A 667 -13.51 9.21 -37.01
C ASN A 667 -12.02 9.58 -37.07
N GLU A 668 -11.65 10.56 -37.90
CA GLU A 668 -10.30 11.10 -37.99
C GLU A 668 -9.81 11.64 -36.64
N LYS A 669 -10.61 12.51 -36.01
CA LYS A 669 -10.30 13.08 -34.70
C LYS A 669 -10.17 12.00 -33.62
N THR A 670 -11.04 11.00 -33.65
CA THR A 670 -11.04 9.89 -32.69
C THR A 670 -9.77 9.06 -32.83
N LYS A 671 -9.41 8.65 -34.05
CA LYS A 671 -8.16 7.93 -34.34
C LYS A 671 -6.95 8.72 -33.83
N LEU A 672 -6.82 10.00 -34.19
CA LEU A 672 -5.67 10.83 -33.81
C LEU A 672 -5.56 11.01 -32.28
N SER A 673 -6.69 11.08 -31.58
CA SER A 673 -6.71 11.13 -30.12
C SER A 673 -6.13 9.85 -29.50
N PHE A 674 -6.61 8.68 -29.93
CA PHE A 674 -6.10 7.40 -29.43
C PHE A 674 -4.63 7.17 -29.80
N SER A 675 -4.18 7.58 -31.00
CA SER A 675 -2.77 7.51 -31.39
C SER A 675 -1.87 8.30 -30.43
N LEU A 676 -2.30 9.51 -30.03
CA LEU A 676 -1.56 10.33 -29.07
C LEU A 676 -1.52 9.67 -27.68
N ASP A 677 -2.62 9.09 -27.23
CA ASP A 677 -2.70 8.44 -25.92
C ASP A 677 -1.77 7.22 -25.85
N ILE A 678 -1.69 6.41 -26.91
CA ILE A 678 -0.69 5.34 -27.00
C ILE A 678 0.74 5.89 -27.02
N ALA A 679 1.01 6.98 -27.76
CA ALA A 679 2.34 7.57 -27.79
C ALA A 679 2.81 8.04 -26.40
N LYS A 680 1.90 8.62 -25.60
CA LYS A 680 2.18 8.99 -24.20
C LYS A 680 2.46 7.78 -23.34
N LEU A 681 1.62 6.74 -23.44
CA LEU A 681 1.82 5.50 -22.71
C LEU A 681 3.19 4.87 -23.02
N SER A 682 3.59 4.81 -24.30
CA SER A 682 4.91 4.30 -24.69
C SER A 682 6.04 5.10 -24.04
N LYS A 683 5.93 6.43 -23.95
CA LYS A 683 6.91 7.28 -23.22
C LYS A 683 6.96 6.96 -21.74
N GLU A 684 5.81 6.80 -21.09
CA GLU A 684 5.73 6.46 -19.66
C GLU A 684 6.38 5.09 -19.38
N ILE A 685 6.06 4.08 -20.19
CA ILE A 685 6.67 2.75 -20.10
C ILE A 685 8.19 2.85 -20.30
N TRP A 686 8.65 3.60 -21.31
CA TRP A 686 10.07 3.80 -21.58
C TRP A 686 10.80 4.49 -20.41
N GLN A 687 10.19 5.50 -19.80
CA GLN A 687 10.75 6.17 -18.63
C GLN A 687 10.88 5.20 -17.46
N ASN A 688 9.82 4.45 -17.15
CA ASN A 688 9.81 3.46 -16.08
C ASN A 688 10.85 2.36 -16.30
N VAL A 689 10.98 1.86 -17.53
CA VAL A 689 12.00 0.87 -17.89
C VAL A 689 13.40 1.42 -17.67
N THR A 690 13.65 2.64 -18.14
CA THR A 690 14.99 3.27 -18.08
C THR A 690 15.41 3.59 -16.65
N THR A 691 14.46 3.96 -15.77
CA THR A 691 14.73 4.27 -14.37
C THR A 691 14.80 3.03 -13.48
N THR A 692 13.89 2.07 -13.69
CA THR A 692 13.72 0.91 -12.78
C THR A 692 14.64 -0.24 -13.12
N PHE A 693 14.98 -0.43 -14.40
CA PHE A 693 15.78 -1.54 -14.89
C PHE A 693 17.01 -1.09 -15.68
N PRO A 694 17.88 -0.21 -15.14
CA PRO A 694 19.02 0.34 -15.89
C PRO A 694 20.01 -0.73 -16.37
N LEU A 695 20.00 -1.91 -15.73
CA LEU A 695 20.87 -3.04 -16.02
C LEU A 695 20.20 -4.14 -16.85
N TRP A 696 19.07 -3.87 -17.53
CA TRP A 696 18.34 -4.89 -18.30
C TRP A 696 19.19 -5.58 -19.39
N ARG A 697 20.23 -4.89 -19.90
CA ARG A 697 21.19 -5.46 -20.87
C ARG A 697 22.08 -6.55 -20.28
N GLU A 698 22.14 -6.63 -18.95
CA GLU A 698 22.93 -7.63 -18.21
C GLU A 698 22.07 -8.79 -17.69
N PHE A 699 20.78 -8.83 -18.04
CA PHE A 699 19.92 -9.96 -17.69
C PHE A 699 20.40 -11.25 -18.37
N LYS A 700 20.30 -12.36 -17.64
CA LYS A 700 20.63 -13.70 -18.08
C LYS A 700 19.58 -14.26 -19.03
N ASP A 701 18.32 -13.88 -18.86
CA ASP A 701 17.24 -14.30 -19.75
C ASP A 701 17.28 -13.51 -21.08
N PRO A 702 17.62 -14.16 -22.20
CA PRO A 702 17.67 -13.50 -23.50
C PRO A 702 16.31 -12.96 -23.96
N ASP A 703 15.19 -13.56 -23.55
CA ASP A 703 13.85 -13.09 -23.90
C ASP A 703 13.53 -11.78 -23.18
N LEU A 704 13.93 -11.64 -21.92
CA LEU A 704 13.82 -10.38 -21.20
C LEU A 704 14.66 -9.29 -21.86
N VAL A 705 15.93 -9.60 -22.18
CA VAL A 705 16.80 -8.65 -22.89
C VAL A 705 16.16 -8.17 -24.19
N ARG A 706 15.58 -9.10 -24.98
CA ARG A 706 14.91 -8.76 -26.24
C ARG A 706 13.69 -7.88 -26.04
N LYS A 707 12.77 -8.24 -25.12
CA LYS A 707 11.56 -7.45 -24.83
C LYS A 707 11.91 -6.03 -24.38
N PHE A 708 12.88 -5.89 -23.47
CA PHE A 708 13.36 -4.59 -23.02
C PHE A 708 14.00 -3.79 -24.15
N LYS A 709 14.82 -4.42 -25.02
CA LYS A 709 15.37 -3.76 -26.21
C LYS A 709 14.25 -3.15 -27.06
N THR A 710 13.21 -3.92 -27.39
CA THR A 710 12.08 -3.44 -28.21
C THR A 710 11.36 -2.27 -27.54
N ILE A 711 11.05 -2.36 -26.24
CA ILE A 711 10.34 -1.30 -25.50
C ILE A 711 11.17 -0.02 -25.39
N THR A 712 12.50 -0.13 -25.36
CA THR A 712 13.37 1.05 -25.29
C THR A 712 13.46 1.87 -26.58
N ILE A 713 12.86 1.39 -27.68
CA ILE A 713 12.75 2.11 -28.95
C ILE A 713 11.33 2.64 -29.11
N LEU A 714 11.15 3.94 -28.90
CA LEU A 714 9.85 4.63 -28.93
C LEU A 714 9.29 4.87 -30.34
N GLY A 715 10.14 4.85 -31.37
CA GLY A 715 9.74 5.21 -32.73
C GLY A 715 9.23 6.66 -32.81
N SER A 716 8.11 6.90 -33.52
CA SER A 716 7.51 8.23 -33.64
C SER A 716 7.06 8.81 -32.30
N ALA A 717 6.74 7.97 -31.30
CA ALA A 717 6.37 8.41 -29.96
C ALA A 717 7.50 9.15 -29.23
N ALA A 718 8.75 9.10 -29.70
CA ALA A 718 9.83 9.92 -29.12
C ALA A 718 9.62 11.43 -29.33
N LEU A 719 8.80 11.83 -30.31
CA LEU A 719 8.52 13.23 -30.61
C LEU A 719 7.77 13.93 -29.46
N PRO A 720 7.99 15.24 -29.24
CA PRO A 720 7.08 16.07 -28.43
C PRO A 720 5.63 15.95 -28.89
N ASP A 721 4.66 16.06 -27.97
CA ASP A 721 3.24 15.78 -28.25
C ASP A 721 2.66 16.60 -29.41
N ASP A 722 3.08 17.87 -29.56
CA ASP A 722 2.69 18.73 -30.68
C ASP A 722 3.28 18.25 -32.02
N GLN A 723 4.52 17.78 -32.01
CA GLN A 723 5.18 17.23 -33.19
C GLN A 723 4.64 15.85 -33.56
N TYR A 724 4.30 15.01 -32.57
CA TYR A 724 3.65 13.72 -32.79
C TYR A 724 2.27 13.90 -33.43
N LYS A 725 1.45 14.83 -32.92
CA LYS A 725 0.16 15.17 -33.54
C LYS A 725 0.33 15.59 -35.00
N LYS A 726 1.32 16.45 -35.27
CA LYS A 726 1.62 16.87 -36.63
C LYS A 726 2.06 15.69 -37.51
N TYR A 727 2.91 14.81 -37.00
CA TYR A 727 3.30 13.58 -37.70
C TYR A 727 2.08 12.73 -38.08
N ALA A 728 1.21 12.41 -37.11
CA ALA A 728 0.03 11.58 -37.31
C ALA A 728 -1.00 12.24 -38.24
N GLN A 729 -1.14 13.58 -38.17
CA GLN A 729 -2.00 14.34 -39.08
C GLN A 729 -1.47 14.29 -40.51
N LEU A 730 -0.17 14.51 -40.74
CA LEU A 730 0.43 14.46 -42.07
C LEU A 730 0.23 13.10 -42.72
N GLU A 731 0.42 12.01 -41.96
CA GLU A 731 0.14 10.65 -42.42
C GLU A 731 -1.34 10.48 -42.81
N THR A 732 -2.23 10.93 -41.94
CA THR A 732 -3.68 10.84 -42.16
C THR A 732 -4.14 11.67 -43.36
N ASP A 733 -3.62 12.88 -43.55
CA ASP A 733 -3.91 13.76 -44.69
C ASP A 733 -3.47 13.12 -46.01
N MET A 734 -2.27 12.53 -46.05
CA MET A 734 -1.77 11.85 -47.25
C MET A 734 -2.63 10.64 -47.61
N THR A 735 -2.99 9.81 -46.62
CA THR A 735 -3.86 8.65 -46.85
C THR A 735 -5.28 9.07 -47.24
N LYS A 736 -5.85 10.09 -46.61
CA LYS A 736 -7.17 10.66 -46.95
C LYS A 736 -7.19 11.14 -48.41
N HIS A 737 -6.17 11.91 -48.81
CA HIS A 737 -6.03 12.39 -50.19
C HIS A 737 -5.94 11.23 -51.18
N TYR A 738 -5.09 10.25 -50.91
CA TYR A 738 -4.93 9.07 -51.76
C TYR A 738 -6.25 8.30 -51.93
N SER A 739 -6.97 8.01 -50.84
CA SER A 739 -8.20 7.21 -50.85
C SER A 739 -9.41 7.93 -51.46
N THR A 740 -9.45 9.27 -51.40
CA THR A 740 -10.60 10.06 -51.89
C THR A 740 -10.40 10.65 -53.28
N THR A 741 -9.19 10.60 -53.83
CA THR A 741 -8.88 11.15 -55.16
C THR A 741 -9.76 10.54 -56.25
N LYS A 742 -10.35 11.41 -57.08
CA LYS A 742 -11.12 11.03 -58.27
C LYS A 742 -10.49 11.61 -59.53
N VAL A 743 -10.53 10.86 -60.63
CA VAL A 743 -10.00 11.29 -61.93
C VAL A 743 -11.09 11.36 -63.01
N CYS A 744 -10.79 12.05 -64.11
CA CYS A 744 -11.73 12.23 -65.21
C CYS A 744 -11.63 11.09 -66.22
N SER A 745 -12.77 10.63 -66.74
CA SER A 745 -12.85 9.61 -67.77
C SER A 745 -12.24 10.10 -69.09
N PHE A 746 -11.49 9.22 -69.77
CA PHE A 746 -10.97 9.46 -71.11
C PHE A 746 -12.09 9.70 -72.13
N LYS A 747 -13.13 8.85 -72.09
CA LYS A 747 -14.26 8.84 -73.04
C LYS A 747 -15.20 10.03 -72.86
N ASN A 748 -15.35 10.53 -71.63
CA ASN A 748 -16.12 11.73 -71.33
C ASN A 748 -15.39 12.57 -70.28
N LYS A 749 -14.68 13.60 -70.76
CA LYS A 749 -13.89 14.52 -69.90
C LYS A 749 -14.72 15.30 -68.88
N LYS A 750 -16.06 15.30 -68.98
CA LYS A 750 -16.96 15.91 -67.97
C LYS A 750 -17.27 14.97 -66.80
N THR A 751 -16.96 13.68 -66.91
CA THR A 751 -17.20 12.67 -65.87
C THR A 751 -15.94 12.51 -65.03
N CYS A 752 -15.89 13.14 -63.85
CA CYS A 752 -14.71 13.18 -62.97
C CYS A 752 -14.97 12.53 -61.60
N ASN A 753 -15.43 11.28 -61.62
CA ASN A 753 -15.81 10.53 -60.43
C ASN A 753 -15.16 9.13 -60.37
N LEU A 754 -14.15 8.84 -61.19
CA LEU A 754 -13.49 7.53 -61.22
C LEU A 754 -12.50 7.40 -60.06
N SER A 755 -12.66 6.36 -59.25
CA SER A 755 -11.79 5.96 -58.14
C SER A 755 -10.67 5.04 -58.60
N LEU A 756 -9.56 4.95 -57.85
CA LEU A 756 -8.57 3.89 -58.08
C LEU A 756 -9.23 2.50 -58.11
N GLU A 757 -9.98 2.19 -57.06
CA GLU A 757 -10.74 0.96 -56.91
C GLU A 757 -12.25 1.21 -56.87
N PRO A 758 -13.07 0.48 -57.66
CA PRO A 758 -12.67 -0.51 -58.66
C PRO A 758 -12.37 0.10 -60.04
N ASP A 759 -12.63 1.39 -60.26
CA ASP A 759 -12.79 1.95 -61.61
C ASP A 759 -11.50 1.94 -62.43
N LEU A 760 -10.42 2.55 -61.93
CA LEU A 760 -9.17 2.63 -62.67
C LEU A 760 -8.48 1.28 -62.78
N ILE A 761 -8.50 0.45 -61.73
CA ILE A 761 -7.98 -0.92 -61.81
C ILE A 761 -8.72 -1.71 -62.89
N LYS A 762 -10.05 -1.59 -62.96
CA LYS A 762 -10.85 -2.23 -64.01
C LYS A 762 -10.42 -1.76 -65.41
N ILE A 763 -10.26 -0.45 -65.61
CA ILE A 763 -9.80 0.12 -66.89
C ILE A 763 -8.40 -0.40 -67.24
N MET A 764 -7.45 -0.37 -66.30
CA MET A 764 -6.08 -0.84 -66.49
C MET A 764 -5.99 -2.34 -66.79
N ARG A 765 -6.92 -3.13 -66.23
CA ARG A 765 -7.01 -4.57 -66.46
C ARG A 765 -7.63 -4.91 -67.81
N GLU A 766 -8.72 -4.25 -68.18
CA GLU A 766 -9.58 -4.63 -69.30
C GLU A 766 -9.31 -3.84 -70.59
N SER A 767 -8.88 -2.57 -70.50
CA SER A 767 -8.61 -1.76 -71.69
C SER A 767 -7.31 -2.16 -72.37
N ARG A 768 -7.32 -2.08 -73.70
CA ARG A 768 -6.13 -2.17 -74.55
C ARG A 768 -5.98 -0.95 -75.45
N ASP A 769 -6.75 0.11 -75.16
CA ASP A 769 -6.57 1.41 -75.80
C ASP A 769 -5.42 2.13 -75.10
N GLU A 770 -4.35 2.35 -75.83
CA GLU A 770 -3.12 2.92 -75.30
C GLU A 770 -3.31 4.35 -74.81
N GLU A 771 -4.15 5.14 -75.48
CA GLU A 771 -4.43 6.53 -75.09
C GLU A 771 -5.32 6.58 -73.84
N GLU A 772 -6.29 5.67 -73.72
CA GLU A 772 -7.12 5.53 -72.52
C GLU A 772 -6.27 5.14 -71.31
N LEU A 773 -5.39 4.14 -71.45
CA LEU A 773 -4.47 3.70 -70.41
C LEU A 773 -3.50 4.81 -69.99
N ARG A 774 -2.91 5.50 -70.96
CA ARG A 774 -2.00 6.64 -70.71
C ARG A 774 -2.72 7.76 -69.98
N HIS A 775 -3.95 8.11 -70.41
CA HIS A 775 -4.76 9.16 -69.80
C HIS A 775 -5.05 8.86 -68.34
N VAL A 776 -5.57 7.66 -68.03
CA VAL A 776 -5.92 7.32 -66.63
C VAL A 776 -4.69 7.16 -65.74
N TRP A 777 -3.58 6.63 -66.27
CA TRP A 777 -2.31 6.53 -65.55
C TRP A 777 -1.79 7.92 -65.19
N THR A 778 -1.71 8.83 -66.17
CA THR A 778 -1.21 10.20 -65.95
C THR A 778 -2.12 10.96 -64.99
N GLU A 779 -3.44 10.95 -65.22
CA GLU A 779 -4.40 11.66 -64.35
C GLU A 779 -4.34 11.18 -62.90
N TRP A 780 -4.15 9.89 -62.66
CA TRP A 780 -4.00 9.36 -61.31
C TRP A 780 -2.73 9.87 -60.63
N HIS A 781 -1.58 9.79 -61.31
CA HIS A 781 -0.31 10.25 -60.73
C HIS A 781 -0.30 11.77 -60.51
N ASP A 782 -0.89 12.54 -61.43
CA ASP A 782 -0.97 14.00 -61.31
C ASP A 782 -1.91 14.44 -60.19
N LYS A 783 -3.08 13.79 -60.04
CA LYS A 783 -4.08 14.19 -59.02
C LYS A 783 -3.86 13.56 -57.66
N SER A 784 -3.32 12.35 -57.58
CA SER A 784 -3.05 11.66 -56.32
C SER A 784 -1.64 12.00 -55.79
N GLY A 785 -0.61 11.85 -56.62
CA GLY A 785 0.79 12.00 -56.22
C GLY A 785 1.30 13.45 -56.19
N GLY A 786 0.88 14.28 -57.15
CA GLY A 786 1.29 15.68 -57.24
C GLY A 786 1.01 16.51 -55.97
N PRO A 787 -0.25 16.53 -55.47
CA PRO A 787 -0.64 17.33 -54.31
C PRO A 787 0.04 16.93 -52.99
N ILE A 788 0.36 15.65 -52.79
CA ILE A 788 0.94 15.17 -51.53
C ILE A 788 2.44 15.46 -51.40
N LYS A 789 3.12 15.93 -52.45
CA LYS A 789 4.58 16.11 -52.48
C LYS A 789 5.12 16.98 -51.32
N GLN A 790 4.45 18.09 -51.01
CA GLN A 790 4.89 18.98 -49.93
C GLN A 790 4.63 18.38 -48.55
N THR A 791 3.46 17.76 -48.36
CA THR A 791 3.09 17.04 -47.14
C THR A 791 4.05 15.89 -46.86
N TYR A 792 4.41 15.11 -47.89
CA TYR A 792 5.37 14.02 -47.78
C TYR A 792 6.77 14.49 -47.38
N LYS A 793 7.22 15.64 -47.93
CA LYS A 793 8.49 16.23 -47.51
C LYS A 793 8.49 16.59 -46.02
N GLN A 794 7.41 17.21 -45.53
CA GLN A 794 7.26 17.54 -44.11
C GLN A 794 7.18 16.28 -43.24
N PHE A 795 6.49 15.25 -43.71
CA PHE A 795 6.44 13.95 -43.05
C PHE A 795 7.86 13.37 -42.91
N VAL A 796 8.63 13.29 -44.01
CA VAL A 796 10.03 12.80 -43.99
C VAL A 796 10.92 13.60 -43.02
N GLU A 797 10.76 14.93 -42.95
CA GLU A 797 11.51 15.77 -42.01
C GLU A 797 11.22 15.39 -40.55
N ILE A 798 9.94 15.24 -40.18
CA ILE A 798 9.53 14.89 -38.81
C ILE A 798 9.85 13.42 -38.49
N SER A 799 9.65 12.50 -39.43
CA SER A 799 10.03 11.08 -39.28
C SER A 799 11.52 10.93 -39.00
N ASN A 800 12.36 11.73 -39.66
CA ASN A 800 13.81 11.70 -39.42
C ASN A 800 14.19 12.32 -38.07
N GLN A 801 13.43 13.30 -37.57
CA GLN A 801 13.59 13.81 -36.21
C GLN A 801 13.28 12.73 -35.18
N ALA A 802 12.17 12.00 -35.35
CA ALA A 802 11.83 10.86 -34.51
C ALA A 802 12.93 9.80 -34.49
N ALA A 803 13.46 9.42 -35.66
CA ALA A 803 14.55 8.45 -35.77
C ALA A 803 15.80 8.88 -34.99
N LYS A 804 16.19 10.15 -35.09
CA LYS A 804 17.32 10.70 -34.33
C LYS A 804 17.11 10.67 -32.83
N LEU A 805 15.88 10.94 -32.37
CA LEU A 805 15.53 10.83 -30.94
C LEU A 805 15.62 9.38 -30.43
N ASN A 806 15.52 8.39 -31.32
CA ASN A 806 15.74 6.98 -31.02
C ASN A 806 17.19 6.52 -31.27
N ASN A 807 18.14 7.44 -31.47
CA ASN A 807 19.55 7.16 -31.79
C ASN A 807 19.80 6.48 -33.16
N PHE A 808 18.89 6.64 -34.12
CA PHE A 808 19.10 6.20 -35.50
C PHE A 808 19.48 7.36 -36.42
N LYS A 809 20.21 7.05 -37.50
CA LYS A 809 20.66 8.04 -38.48
C LYS A 809 19.48 8.75 -39.19
N ASP A 810 18.48 7.96 -39.59
CA ASP A 810 17.32 8.37 -40.36
C ASP A 810 16.18 7.35 -40.19
N THR A 811 14.99 7.68 -40.68
CA THR A 811 13.80 6.79 -40.60
C THR A 811 14.04 5.44 -41.25
N GLY A 812 14.82 5.39 -42.34
CA GLY A 812 15.14 4.13 -43.00
C GLY A 812 15.97 3.19 -42.11
N ALA A 813 16.94 3.73 -41.38
CA ALA A 813 17.70 2.96 -40.40
C ALA A 813 16.82 2.46 -39.24
N LEU A 814 15.91 3.30 -38.75
CA LEU A 814 14.94 2.91 -37.70
C LEU A 814 14.01 1.78 -38.18
N TRP A 815 13.48 1.84 -39.40
CA TRP A 815 12.61 0.79 -39.93
C TRP A 815 13.33 -0.54 -40.13
N LEU A 816 14.62 -0.49 -40.46
CA LEU A 816 15.42 -1.69 -40.69
C LEU A 816 15.84 -2.40 -39.40
N ASP A 817 15.87 -1.70 -38.27
CA ASP A 817 16.18 -2.30 -36.97
C ASP A 817 15.25 -3.47 -36.62
N GLY A 818 13.98 -3.40 -37.03
CA GLY A 818 12.99 -4.46 -36.82
C GLY A 818 13.30 -5.78 -37.54
N TYR A 819 14.18 -5.77 -38.55
CA TYR A 819 14.66 -7.00 -39.21
C TYR A 819 15.81 -7.67 -38.44
N GLU A 820 16.34 -7.02 -37.39
CA GLU A 820 17.38 -7.54 -36.50
C GLU A 820 18.64 -8.05 -37.25
N SER A 821 18.94 -7.48 -38.42
CA SER A 821 20.09 -7.82 -39.26
C SER A 821 20.86 -6.58 -39.68
N GLU A 822 22.17 -6.57 -39.43
CA GLU A 822 23.07 -5.49 -39.84
C GLU A 822 23.30 -5.46 -41.36
N THR A 823 23.15 -6.59 -42.04
CA THR A 823 23.38 -6.76 -43.49
C THR A 823 22.10 -6.82 -44.31
N PHE A 824 20.92 -6.62 -43.71
CA PHE A 824 19.63 -6.84 -44.37
C PHE A 824 19.50 -6.16 -45.75
N LYS A 825 20.05 -4.94 -45.92
CA LYS A 825 20.05 -4.25 -47.21
C LYS A 825 20.87 -5.00 -48.27
N ASP A 826 22.04 -5.47 -47.88
CA ASP A 826 22.95 -6.20 -48.76
C ASP A 826 22.36 -7.57 -49.10
N ASP A 827 21.73 -8.24 -48.12
CA ASP A 827 21.05 -9.52 -48.32
C ASP A 827 19.92 -9.39 -49.38
N VAL A 828 19.11 -8.32 -49.30
CA VAL A 828 18.04 -8.05 -50.28
C VAL A 828 18.60 -7.72 -51.67
N GLU A 829 19.70 -6.97 -51.74
CA GLU A 829 20.35 -6.66 -53.02
C GLU A 829 20.94 -7.93 -53.66
N GLU A 830 21.57 -8.82 -52.88
CA GLU A 830 22.08 -10.11 -53.35
C GLU A 830 20.96 -11.01 -53.88
N LEU A 831 19.83 -11.08 -53.16
CA LEU A 831 18.63 -11.77 -53.62
C LEU A 831 18.13 -11.21 -54.96
N TRP A 832 18.11 -9.88 -55.10
CA TRP A 832 17.72 -9.25 -56.36
C TRP A 832 18.69 -9.59 -57.50
N GLN A 833 20.01 -9.53 -57.28
CA GLN A 833 20.98 -9.90 -58.33
C GLN A 833 20.83 -11.36 -58.77
N THR A 834 20.42 -12.24 -57.87
CA THR A 834 20.11 -13.64 -58.17
C THR A 834 18.86 -13.79 -59.06
N LEU A 835 17.81 -13.01 -58.80
CA LEU A 835 16.55 -13.06 -59.57
C LEU A 835 16.60 -12.29 -60.89
N LYS A 836 17.48 -11.29 -60.98
CA LYS A 836 17.58 -10.34 -62.09
C LYS A 836 17.71 -10.99 -63.47
N PRO A 837 18.53 -12.05 -63.69
CA PRO A 837 18.62 -12.68 -65.01
C PRO A 837 17.28 -13.24 -65.50
N LEU A 838 16.52 -13.90 -64.62
CA LEU A 838 15.19 -14.42 -64.95
C LEU A 838 14.21 -13.28 -65.24
N TYR A 839 14.20 -12.25 -64.39
CA TYR A 839 13.34 -11.08 -64.59
C TYR A 839 13.65 -10.39 -65.93
N GLN A 840 14.91 -10.27 -66.31
CA GLN A 840 15.31 -9.69 -67.60
C GLN A 840 14.80 -10.50 -68.80
N GLN A 841 14.83 -11.84 -68.73
CA GLN A 841 14.23 -12.70 -69.77
C GLN A 841 12.72 -12.53 -69.85
N MET A 842 12.04 -12.51 -68.70
CA MET A 842 10.59 -12.27 -68.63
C MET A 842 10.23 -10.88 -69.18
N HIS A 843 10.96 -9.85 -68.78
CA HIS A 843 10.78 -8.48 -69.25
C HIS A 843 10.98 -8.37 -70.77
N ALA A 844 12.01 -9.01 -71.32
CA ALA A 844 12.23 -9.07 -72.77
C ALA A 844 11.07 -9.76 -73.50
N TYR A 845 10.57 -10.87 -72.97
CA TYR A 845 9.42 -11.58 -73.53
C TYR A 845 8.14 -10.72 -73.50
N VAL A 846 7.82 -10.12 -72.34
CA VAL A 846 6.64 -9.25 -72.19
C VAL A 846 6.75 -8.04 -73.12
N ARG A 847 7.92 -7.40 -73.22
CA ARG A 847 8.17 -6.28 -74.14
C ARG A 847 7.87 -6.69 -75.59
N ALA A 848 8.39 -7.82 -76.04
CA ALA A 848 8.13 -8.33 -77.39
C ALA A 848 6.64 -8.59 -77.63
N LYS A 849 5.92 -9.15 -76.64
CA LYS A 849 4.47 -9.38 -76.75
C LYS A 849 3.67 -8.09 -76.78
N LEU A 850 4.02 -7.09 -75.98
CA LEU A 850 3.34 -5.80 -75.99
C LEU A 850 3.57 -5.06 -77.31
N ARG A 851 4.76 -5.15 -77.92
CA ARG A 851 5.02 -4.57 -79.25
C ARG A 851 4.14 -5.16 -80.34
N ASN A 852 3.79 -6.45 -80.26
CA ASN A 852 2.83 -7.04 -81.20
C ASN A 852 1.42 -6.45 -81.08
N VAL A 853 1.07 -5.88 -79.92
CA VAL A 853 -0.26 -5.28 -79.66
C VAL A 853 -0.26 -3.78 -79.97
N TYR A 854 0.75 -3.06 -79.52
CA TYR A 854 0.81 -1.59 -79.54
C TYR A 854 1.73 -1.00 -80.62
N GLY A 855 2.43 -1.86 -81.37
CA GLY A 855 3.38 -1.45 -82.42
C GLY A 855 4.71 -0.94 -81.87
N ASP A 856 5.45 -0.22 -82.72
CA ASP A 856 6.82 0.25 -82.45
C ASP A 856 6.87 1.56 -81.65
N GLN A 857 5.85 1.82 -80.82
CA GLN A 857 5.75 3.04 -79.99
C GLN A 857 6.81 3.09 -78.87
N PHE A 858 7.56 2.02 -78.65
CA PHE A 858 8.66 1.92 -77.69
C PHE A 858 9.75 0.96 -78.20
N SER A 859 11.01 1.23 -77.81
CA SER A 859 12.20 0.55 -78.35
C SER A 859 12.24 -0.96 -78.07
N ASP A 860 12.94 -1.74 -78.90
CA ASP A 860 13.07 -3.21 -78.80
C ASP A 860 14.04 -3.61 -77.69
N ASP A 861 14.99 -2.74 -77.40
CA ASP A 861 15.95 -2.79 -76.32
C ASP A 861 15.60 -1.90 -75.12
N GLY A 862 14.54 -1.09 -75.23
CA GLY A 862 14.19 -0.04 -74.26
C GLY A 862 13.24 -0.46 -73.13
N LEU A 863 12.80 0.55 -72.38
CA LEU A 863 11.86 0.40 -71.26
C LEU A 863 10.44 0.13 -71.76
N ILE A 864 9.66 -0.67 -71.02
CA ILE A 864 8.23 -0.82 -71.25
C ILE A 864 7.51 0.38 -70.60
N PRO A 865 6.66 1.12 -71.34
CA PRO A 865 5.83 2.16 -70.72
C PRO A 865 4.91 1.57 -69.64
N ALA A 866 4.98 2.12 -68.42
CA ALA A 866 4.31 1.53 -67.25
C ALA A 866 2.78 1.46 -67.38
N HIS A 867 2.15 2.38 -68.10
CA HIS A 867 0.69 2.38 -68.32
C HIS A 867 0.20 1.19 -69.15
N LEU A 868 1.09 0.50 -69.87
CA LEU A 868 0.76 -0.71 -70.65
C LEU A 868 0.78 -1.99 -69.81
N LEU A 869 1.39 -1.93 -68.63
CA LEU A 869 1.40 -3.01 -67.67
C LEU A 869 0.14 -2.85 -66.82
N GLY A 870 -0.91 -3.61 -67.14
CA GLY A 870 -2.15 -3.59 -66.37
C GLY A 870 -1.92 -3.80 -64.87
N ILE A 871 -2.80 -3.27 -64.03
CA ILE A 871 -2.66 -3.38 -62.58
C ILE A 871 -3.31 -4.70 -62.12
N CYS A 872 -2.54 -5.54 -61.44
CA CYS A 872 -3.03 -6.66 -60.64
C CYS A 872 -2.54 -6.43 -59.21
N GLN A 873 -3.39 -5.88 -58.34
CA GLN A 873 -3.13 -5.89 -56.90
C GLN A 873 -3.68 -7.20 -56.32
N TYR A 874 -2.91 -7.83 -55.44
CA TYR A 874 -3.36 -8.93 -54.59
C TYR A 874 -4.07 -8.37 -53.36
#